data_AF-A0AAN0JIZ3-F1
#
_entry.id   AF-A0AAN0JIZ3-F1
#
_cell.length_a   1.000
_cell.length_b   1.000
_cell.length_c   1.000
_cell.angle_alpha   90.00
_cell.angle_beta   90.00
_cell.angle_gamma   90.00
#
_symmetry.space_group_name_H-M   'P 1'
#
loop_
_entity.id
_entity.type
_entity.pdbx_description
1 polymer ?
#
loop_
_entity_poly.entity_id
_entity_poly.type
_entity_poly.pdbx_seq_one_letter_code
_entity_poly.pdbx_strand_id
1 'polypeptide(L)'
;MASKTLLLAAVAVFSLSLPTAVSSLECSYVFPEFQNPRTCLEYDLTTLSTYGPYNITPNGPTGFRYLIKICDLASTDRPDACASKPLAPAYAYNVETDECYALGNLKYDFAYPLDPTNSRAGIRVTYTNGDGGNGVWPRAIIYDLYCDTSGTVKTPEFSYEYPVDTYRFTWRTHYACPLVQTGRTCSLPKFNKTWDSLRFRTAPSWYGKEKFGIFVCLGLYSVPAYLNEWYWERLMTGDPRYVEFHNKNYGCSGVQPKKFPCTGPPFTFQDFAPMLKMELFDPDHWASVIKNAGAKYIVFTTKHHSGWTNFPSPQHWNWNSMDVGPHLDITGNLTASLRKQGIYVGLYHSLREWYHPLYLEDQKNNCSTTSFVDEVLMPTLKDMTLKYKPDIIWADGAGDAPCTHDSIKYWKTPEFFSWLYNESPVNMTVLTNTRWGSNSVGSFMEGGDRFTPYTLIKNKWETPYTIQKSSWGYDRVEDLSSFWDTTHCLYILVTTVSCNGNLLLNIGPMADGTIDPLFEEILLEMGQWLTVNGEAIYNSIPWTHQNDTPAEDIWYTASEDWQNVYAISFRAPTPGGELVLQQPKPSKQTTMTLLGADGITLDFTVDSDGGVHIHFPTNLPFAKLAGKGAWTIKMTNVT
;
A
#
# COMPACT_ATOMS: atom_id res chain seq x y z
N MET A 1 45.22 44.11 50.12
CA MET A 1 46.11 42.95 50.36
C MET A 1 45.32 41.72 49.97
N ALA A 2 45.70 40.77 49.11
CA ALA A 2 46.75 40.47 48.15
C ALA A 2 46.23 39.17 47.46
N SER A 3 46.48 38.73 46.23
CA SER A 3 47.23 39.18 45.05
C SER A 3 46.78 38.26 43.89
N LYS A 4 46.50 38.84 42.71
CA LYS A 4 46.81 38.47 41.30
C LYS A 4 46.91 36.96 40.93
N THR A 5 46.52 36.51 39.72
CA THR A 5 47.23 36.84 38.46
C THR A 5 46.54 36.23 37.21
N LEU A 6 46.37 37.06 36.16
CA LEU A 6 46.31 36.83 34.68
C LEU A 6 45.17 35.94 34.11
N LEU A 7 44.56 36.21 32.94
CA LEU A 7 45.12 36.71 31.67
C LEU A 7 44.03 37.36 30.78
N LEU A 8 44.46 38.33 29.97
CA LEU A 8 43.80 38.97 28.82
C LEU A 8 43.22 37.97 27.80
N ALA A 9 42.13 38.35 27.10
CA ALA A 9 42.18 38.64 25.64
C ALA A 9 40.79 38.99 25.03
N ALA A 10 40.80 40.12 24.32
CA ALA A 10 40.13 40.40 23.04
C ALA A 10 38.62 40.16 22.87
N VAL A 11 37.88 41.27 22.85
CA VAL A 11 36.62 41.42 22.10
C VAL A 11 36.96 41.30 20.61
N ALA A 12 36.59 40.18 20.00
CA ALA A 12 36.57 40.00 18.55
C ALA A 12 35.11 39.77 18.12
N VAL A 13 34.56 40.74 17.41
CA VAL A 13 33.32 40.61 16.65
C VAL A 13 33.59 39.62 15.52
N PHE A 14 33.23 38.36 15.73
CA PHE A 14 33.16 37.38 14.66
C PHE A 14 31.72 37.30 14.17
N SER A 15 31.51 37.83 12.96
CA SER A 15 30.42 37.47 12.08
C SER A 15 30.47 35.97 11.82
N LEU A 16 29.75 35.19 12.63
CA LEU A 16 29.47 33.79 12.35
C LEU A 16 28.33 33.73 11.35
N SER A 17 28.72 33.62 10.08
CA SER A 17 27.90 33.01 9.04
C SER A 17 27.40 31.66 9.53
N LEU A 18 26.11 31.58 9.85
CA LEU A 18 25.42 30.31 10.05
C LEU A 18 25.44 29.55 8.72
N PRO A 19 26.01 28.33 8.66
CA PRO A 19 25.72 27.46 7.54
C PRO A 19 24.29 26.97 7.73
N THR A 20 23.37 27.50 6.91
CA THR A 20 22.05 26.88 6.73
C THR A 20 22.28 25.52 6.07
N ALA A 21 22.43 24.49 6.89
CA ALA A 21 22.25 23.11 6.44
C ALA A 21 20.76 22.95 6.10
N VAL A 22 20.39 23.28 4.87
CA VAL A 22 19.11 22.88 4.29
C VAL A 22 19.26 21.40 3.98
N SER A 23 18.68 20.55 4.82
CA SER A 23 18.42 19.15 4.46
C SER A 23 17.55 19.17 3.20
N SER A 24 18.10 18.74 2.08
CA SER A 24 17.38 18.60 0.81
C SER A 24 16.26 17.58 0.98
N LEU A 25 15.00 18.05 0.99
CA LEU A 25 13.85 17.18 0.77
C LEU A 25 13.78 16.90 -0.74
N GLU A 26 13.93 15.65 -1.13
CA GLU A 26 13.66 15.20 -2.49
C GLU A 26 12.15 15.32 -2.77
N CYS A 27 11.77 16.12 -3.77
CA CYS A 27 10.42 16.09 -4.32
C CYS A 27 10.46 15.38 -5.67
N SER A 28 10.07 14.11 -5.68
CA SER A 28 9.80 13.35 -6.90
C SER A 28 8.28 13.22 -7.08
N TYR A 29 7.78 13.61 -8.26
CA TYR A 29 6.38 13.46 -8.63
C TYR A 29 6.31 12.47 -9.79
N VAL A 30 5.57 11.37 -9.61
CA VAL A 30 5.25 10.40 -10.66
C VAL A 30 3.75 10.55 -10.91
N PHE A 31 3.35 10.91 -12.13
CA PHE A 31 1.93 10.83 -12.52
C PHE A 31 1.57 9.36 -12.74
N PRO A 32 0.63 8.78 -11.97
CA PRO A 32 0.16 7.44 -12.23
C PRO A 32 -0.76 7.44 -13.45
N GLU A 33 -0.53 6.46 -14.32
CA GLU A 33 -1.31 6.09 -15.49
C GLU A 33 -2.83 6.20 -15.27
N PHE A 34 -3.53 6.92 -16.15
CA PHE A 34 -4.98 6.89 -16.21
C PHE A 34 -5.44 5.58 -16.88
N GLN A 35 -5.98 4.66 -16.09
CA GLN A 35 -6.97 3.70 -16.57
C GLN A 35 -8.37 4.30 -16.41
N ASN A 36 -8.81 5.13 -17.36
CA ASN A 36 -10.23 5.36 -17.60
C ASN A 36 -10.46 5.59 -19.11
N PRO A 37 -11.09 4.65 -19.83
CA PRO A 37 -11.22 4.72 -21.29
C PRO A 37 -12.33 5.68 -21.80
N ARG A 38 -12.88 6.60 -20.98
CA ARG A 38 -14.06 7.38 -21.39
C ARG A 38 -14.08 8.85 -20.94
N THR A 39 -13.00 9.59 -21.12
CA THR A 39 -13.06 11.05 -20.92
C THR A 39 -12.32 11.78 -22.02
N CYS A 40 -13.06 12.54 -22.83
CA CYS A 40 -12.49 13.51 -23.75
C CYS A 40 -11.94 14.69 -22.94
N LEU A 41 -10.75 15.18 -23.30
CA LEU A 41 -10.21 16.42 -22.77
C LEU A 41 -10.78 17.59 -23.58
N GLU A 42 -11.06 18.72 -22.92
CA GLU A 42 -11.46 19.97 -23.58
C GLU A 42 -10.44 21.06 -23.24
N TYR A 43 -9.96 21.78 -24.25
CA TYR A 43 -9.02 22.89 -24.09
C TYR A 43 -9.50 24.09 -24.90
N ASP A 44 -9.46 25.28 -24.30
CA ASP A 44 -9.72 26.57 -24.97
C ASP A 44 -8.39 27.17 -25.45
N LEU A 45 -8.23 27.29 -26.78
CA LEU A 45 -7.00 27.77 -27.39
C LEU A 45 -6.97 29.29 -27.62
N THR A 46 -7.96 30.05 -27.14
CA THR A 46 -8.03 31.51 -27.34
C THR A 46 -6.82 32.26 -26.79
N THR A 47 -6.15 31.73 -25.76
CA THR A 47 -4.92 32.32 -25.17
C THR A 47 -3.68 32.23 -26.06
N LEU A 48 -3.69 31.39 -27.11
CA LEU A 48 -2.51 31.16 -27.98
C LEU A 48 -2.46 32.10 -29.19
N SER A 49 -3.52 32.88 -29.45
CA SER A 49 -3.60 33.80 -30.59
C SER A 49 -2.68 35.03 -30.50
N THR A 50 -2.07 35.29 -29.35
CA THR A 50 -1.23 36.48 -29.10
C THR A 50 0.27 36.28 -29.32
N TYR A 51 0.74 35.08 -29.69
CA TYR A 51 2.16 34.72 -29.67
C TYR A 51 2.82 34.36 -31.04
N GLY A 52 2.33 34.90 -32.16
CA GLY A 52 3.10 34.92 -33.42
C GLY A 52 2.68 33.92 -34.51
N PRO A 53 3.36 33.93 -35.68
CA PRO A 53 2.73 33.78 -37.00
C PRO A 53 2.56 32.32 -37.41
N TYR A 54 1.60 31.64 -36.79
CA TYR A 54 0.92 30.52 -37.41
C TYR A 54 -0.25 31.09 -38.22
N ASN A 55 -0.44 30.63 -39.46
CA ASN A 55 -1.55 31.03 -40.34
C ASN A 55 -2.90 30.55 -39.77
N ILE A 56 -3.37 31.21 -38.73
CA ILE A 56 -4.77 31.24 -38.30
C ILE A 56 -5.27 32.59 -38.79
N THR A 57 -5.76 32.66 -40.03
CA THR A 57 -6.24 33.91 -40.61
C THR A 57 -7.56 34.30 -39.92
N PRO A 58 -7.62 35.46 -39.24
CA PRO A 58 -8.85 35.90 -38.59
C PRO A 58 -9.80 36.44 -39.65
N ASN A 59 -10.89 35.72 -39.93
CA ASN A 59 -12.01 36.27 -40.68
C ASN A 59 -13.21 36.39 -39.74
N GLY A 60 -13.36 37.57 -39.13
CA GLY A 60 -14.58 37.96 -38.42
C GLY A 60 -14.34 38.78 -37.15
N PRO A 61 -15.29 39.66 -36.73
CA PRO A 61 -15.11 40.60 -35.61
C PRO A 61 -15.10 39.96 -34.21
N THR A 62 -15.16 38.63 -34.11
CA THR A 62 -15.26 37.88 -32.86
C THR A 62 -14.45 36.59 -32.99
N GLY A 63 -13.39 36.45 -32.18
CA GLY A 63 -12.44 35.32 -32.26
C GLY A 63 -13.06 33.97 -31.90
N PHE A 64 -12.68 32.93 -32.65
CA PHE A 64 -13.18 31.56 -32.50
C PHE A 64 -12.67 30.86 -31.24
N ARG A 65 -13.53 30.04 -30.62
CA ARG A 65 -13.17 29.04 -29.59
C ARG A 65 -12.93 27.70 -30.27
N TYR A 66 -11.73 27.15 -30.15
CA TYR A 66 -11.47 25.77 -30.58
C TYR A 66 -11.63 24.81 -29.40
N LEU A 67 -12.19 23.62 -29.67
CA LEU A 67 -12.34 22.51 -28.73
C LEU A 67 -11.66 21.28 -29.34
N ILE A 68 -10.57 20.80 -28.74
CA ILE A 68 -9.90 19.58 -29.21
C ILE A 68 -10.49 18.37 -28.47
N LYS A 69 -11.43 17.67 -29.12
CA LYS A 69 -12.00 16.42 -28.61
C LYS A 69 -11.29 15.23 -29.25
N ILE A 70 -10.43 14.54 -28.49
CA ILE A 70 -9.75 13.32 -28.96
C ILE A 70 -10.66 12.12 -28.69
N CYS A 71 -11.32 11.61 -29.74
CA CYS A 71 -12.19 10.44 -29.65
C CYS A 71 -11.43 9.17 -30.09
N ASP A 72 -11.70 8.04 -29.42
CA ASP A 72 -11.25 6.72 -29.86
C ASP A 72 -11.96 6.27 -31.16
N LEU A 73 -11.29 5.44 -31.96
CA LEU A 73 -11.71 4.91 -33.26
C LEU A 73 -13.03 4.12 -33.23
N ALA A 74 -13.48 3.66 -32.06
CA ALA A 74 -14.66 2.83 -31.91
C ALA A 74 -15.85 3.51 -31.18
N SER A 75 -15.76 4.81 -30.86
CA SER A 75 -16.84 5.46 -30.10
C SER A 75 -18.05 5.78 -30.98
N THR A 76 -19.25 5.41 -30.52
CA THR A 76 -20.55 5.86 -31.06
C THR A 76 -20.85 7.34 -30.79
N ASP A 77 -19.99 8.03 -30.02
CA ASP A 77 -20.11 9.46 -29.64
C ASP A 77 -19.26 10.39 -30.54
N ARG A 78 -18.87 9.93 -31.74
CA ARG A 78 -18.18 10.75 -32.74
C ARG A 78 -19.18 11.79 -33.29
N PRO A 79 -18.84 13.10 -33.33
CA PRO A 79 -19.70 14.09 -34.01
C PRO A 79 -19.96 13.68 -35.46
N ASP A 80 -21.20 13.83 -35.93
CA ASP A 80 -21.65 13.35 -37.26
C ASP A 80 -20.78 13.89 -38.41
N ALA A 81 -20.28 15.12 -38.29
CA ALA A 81 -19.35 15.74 -39.23
C ALA A 81 -18.06 14.93 -39.46
N CYS A 82 -17.64 14.13 -38.48
CA CYS A 82 -16.48 13.26 -38.59
C CYS A 82 -16.85 11.86 -39.10
N ALA A 83 -18.10 11.40 -39.00
CA ALA A 83 -18.52 10.01 -39.19
C ALA A 83 -18.19 9.39 -40.56
N SER A 84 -18.04 10.20 -41.63
CA SER A 84 -17.75 9.75 -42.99
C SER A 84 -16.25 9.65 -43.35
N LYS A 85 -15.33 9.99 -42.43
CA LYS A 85 -13.88 10.00 -42.68
C LYS A 85 -13.22 8.68 -42.23
N PRO A 86 -12.24 8.13 -43.00
CA PRO A 86 -11.59 6.85 -42.72
C PRO A 86 -10.91 6.82 -41.35
N LEU A 87 -10.82 5.65 -40.71
CA LEU A 87 -10.31 5.47 -39.35
C LEU A 87 -8.79 5.73 -39.28
N ALA A 88 -8.39 6.94 -38.88
CA ALA A 88 -7.01 7.34 -38.58
C ALA A 88 -6.96 8.03 -37.19
N PRO A 89 -5.81 8.05 -36.49
CA PRO A 89 -5.77 7.96 -35.02
C PRO A 89 -6.13 9.24 -34.23
N ALA A 90 -6.36 10.40 -34.88
CA ALA A 90 -6.84 11.60 -34.19
C ALA A 90 -7.47 12.63 -35.15
N TYR A 91 -8.55 13.27 -34.68
CA TYR A 91 -9.24 14.38 -35.35
C TYR A 91 -9.47 15.54 -34.37
N ALA A 92 -9.52 16.76 -34.88
CA ALA A 92 -10.04 17.93 -34.16
C ALA A 92 -11.39 18.33 -34.78
N TYR A 93 -12.36 18.70 -33.93
CA TYR A 93 -13.70 19.10 -34.35
C TYR A 93 -13.95 20.56 -33.99
N ASN A 94 -14.36 21.36 -34.98
CA ASN A 94 -14.75 22.75 -34.75
C ASN A 94 -16.26 22.83 -34.53
N VAL A 95 -16.64 23.13 -33.30
CA VAL A 95 -18.04 23.22 -32.83
C VAL A 95 -18.81 24.39 -33.44
N GLU A 96 -18.14 25.44 -33.91
CA GLU A 96 -18.82 26.60 -34.50
C GLU A 96 -19.08 26.42 -36.00
N THR A 97 -18.22 25.68 -36.71
CA THR A 97 -18.33 25.48 -38.17
C THR A 97 -18.81 24.08 -38.57
N ASP A 98 -18.96 23.17 -37.60
CA ASP A 98 -19.29 21.76 -37.82
C ASP A 98 -18.28 21.04 -38.76
N GLU A 99 -17.02 21.47 -38.73
CA GLU A 99 -15.95 20.91 -39.57
C GLU A 99 -15.02 20.00 -38.76
N CYS A 100 -14.51 18.94 -39.41
CA CYS A 100 -13.61 17.96 -38.82
C CYS A 100 -12.25 17.95 -39.54
N TYR A 101 -11.16 18.19 -38.80
CA TYR A 101 -9.80 18.25 -39.33
C TYR A 101 -9.01 16.99 -38.98
N ALA A 102 -8.38 16.37 -39.98
CA ALA A 102 -7.50 15.23 -39.78
C ALA A 102 -6.13 15.71 -39.26
N LEU A 103 -5.69 15.21 -38.11
CA LEU A 103 -4.39 15.61 -37.53
C LEU A 103 -3.20 14.81 -38.09
N GLY A 104 -3.43 13.94 -39.09
CA GLY A 104 -2.39 13.20 -39.81
C GLY A 104 -1.67 12.12 -38.99
N ASN A 105 -0.68 11.44 -39.59
CA ASN A 105 0.21 10.51 -38.89
C ASN A 105 1.22 11.32 -38.05
N LEU A 106 0.90 11.51 -36.78
CA LEU A 106 1.62 12.38 -35.86
C LEU A 106 2.95 11.75 -35.41
N LYS A 107 4.06 12.25 -35.94
CA LYS A 107 5.42 11.90 -35.50
C LYS A 107 6.23 13.18 -35.29
N TYR A 108 5.98 13.91 -34.20
CA TYR A 108 6.70 15.15 -33.88
C TYR A 108 6.92 15.36 -32.38
N ASP A 109 8.00 16.06 -32.08
CA ASP A 109 8.56 16.40 -30.79
C ASP A 109 8.38 17.92 -30.59
N PHE A 110 7.64 18.34 -29.57
CA PHE A 110 7.32 19.75 -29.36
C PHE A 110 7.96 20.24 -28.05
N ALA A 111 8.66 21.38 -28.10
CA ALA A 111 9.20 22.06 -26.94
C ALA A 111 8.59 23.45 -26.80
N TYR A 112 7.96 23.74 -25.66
CA TYR A 112 7.39 25.04 -25.33
C TYR A 112 8.12 25.65 -24.14
N PRO A 113 8.71 26.85 -24.26
CA PRO A 113 9.23 27.56 -23.09
C PRO A 113 8.06 28.05 -22.22
N LEU A 114 8.15 27.85 -20.90
CA LEU A 114 7.14 28.29 -19.94
C LEU A 114 7.17 29.80 -19.68
N ASP A 115 8.25 30.45 -20.09
CA ASP A 115 8.43 31.91 -20.08
C ASP A 115 8.89 32.36 -21.48
N PRO A 116 8.13 33.22 -22.19
CA PRO A 116 8.46 33.65 -23.54
C PRO A 116 9.75 34.50 -23.62
N THR A 117 10.30 34.95 -22.49
CA THR A 117 11.59 35.66 -22.41
C THR A 117 12.74 34.77 -21.97
N ASN A 118 12.46 33.55 -21.51
CA ASN A 118 13.46 32.57 -21.09
C ASN A 118 13.24 31.22 -21.81
N SER A 119 13.89 31.07 -22.97
CA SER A 119 13.86 29.85 -23.79
C SER A 119 14.58 28.64 -23.17
N ARG A 120 15.07 28.74 -21.93
CA ARG A 120 15.92 27.73 -21.28
C ARG A 120 15.20 26.88 -20.23
N ALA A 121 13.90 27.12 -20.05
CA ALA A 121 13.03 26.25 -19.27
C ALA A 121 11.65 26.10 -19.95
N GLY A 122 11.18 24.87 -20.06
CA GLY A 122 9.97 24.58 -20.82
C GLY A 122 9.40 23.19 -20.60
N ILE A 123 8.26 22.94 -21.22
CA ILE A 123 7.63 21.62 -21.30
C ILE A 123 7.96 21.02 -22.66
N ARG A 124 8.54 19.83 -22.67
CA ARG A 124 8.66 19.00 -23.87
C ARG A 124 7.59 17.92 -23.84
N VAL A 125 6.90 17.75 -24.95
CA VAL A 125 5.90 16.71 -25.15
C VAL A 125 6.37 15.80 -26.28
N THR A 126 6.58 14.53 -25.94
CA THR A 126 7.06 13.52 -26.90
C THR A 126 6.12 12.30 -26.91
N TYR A 127 5.86 11.78 -28.11
CA TYR A 127 5.06 10.57 -28.36
C TYR A 127 5.96 9.46 -28.90
N THR A 128 5.80 8.23 -28.40
CA THR A 128 6.53 7.06 -28.91
C THR A 128 5.58 5.99 -29.44
N ASN A 129 5.88 5.50 -30.65
CA ASN A 129 5.22 4.35 -31.28
C ASN A 129 5.93 3.05 -30.85
N GLY A 130 5.18 1.98 -30.59
CA GLY A 130 5.72 0.62 -30.49
C GLY A 130 5.25 -0.22 -31.69
N ASP A 131 6.19 -0.82 -32.43
CA ASP A 131 5.89 -1.74 -33.53
C ASP A 131 5.44 -3.11 -32.98
N GLY A 132 4.14 -3.23 -32.71
CA GLY A 132 3.44 -4.52 -32.65
C GLY A 132 2.61 -4.65 -33.92
N GLY A 133 2.79 -5.72 -34.69
CA GLY A 133 2.33 -5.85 -36.07
C GLY A 133 0.81 -5.93 -36.30
N ASN A 134 0.02 -4.95 -35.87
CA ASN A 134 -1.39 -4.73 -36.26
C ASN A 134 -1.89 -3.29 -35.95
N GLY A 135 -1.10 -2.26 -36.25
CA GLY A 135 -1.52 -0.86 -36.17
C GLY A 135 -0.82 -0.07 -35.06
N VAL A 136 -0.50 1.18 -35.38
CA VAL A 136 0.31 2.08 -34.56
C VAL A 136 -0.53 2.62 -33.40
N TRP A 137 -0.25 2.18 -32.17
CA TRP A 137 -0.84 2.73 -30.95
C TRP A 137 0.15 3.69 -30.27
N PRO A 138 -0.25 4.88 -29.81
CA PRO A 138 0.57 5.67 -28.90
C PRO A 138 0.62 4.98 -27.53
N ARG A 139 1.81 4.58 -27.08
CA ARG A 139 1.97 3.89 -25.78
C ARG A 139 2.15 4.85 -24.60
N ALA A 140 2.65 6.06 -24.83
CA ALA A 140 2.86 7.04 -23.78
C ALA A 140 2.80 8.48 -24.32
N ILE A 141 2.35 9.39 -23.47
CA ILE A 141 2.57 10.84 -23.61
C ILE A 141 3.49 11.23 -22.46
N ILE A 142 4.70 11.70 -22.79
CA ILE A 142 5.71 12.08 -21.80
C ILE A 142 5.71 13.60 -21.68
N TYR A 143 5.71 14.11 -20.45
CA TYR A 143 5.87 15.53 -20.12
C TYR A 143 7.21 15.73 -19.41
N ASP A 144 8.19 16.33 -20.08
CA ASP A 144 9.47 16.69 -19.45
C ASP A 144 9.49 18.18 -19.08
N LEU A 145 9.88 18.49 -17.85
CA LEU A 145 10.29 19.84 -17.45
C LEU A 145 11.82 19.92 -17.57
N TYR A 146 12.33 20.81 -18.41
CA TYR A 146 13.78 21.06 -18.53
C TYR A 146 14.15 22.43 -17.95
N CYS A 147 15.36 22.54 -17.39
CA CYS A 147 16.02 23.78 -16.99
C CYS A 147 17.52 23.65 -17.32
N ASP A 148 18.02 24.39 -18.31
CA ASP A 148 19.47 24.46 -18.61
C ASP A 148 20.12 25.64 -17.88
N THR A 149 21.15 25.36 -17.06
CA THR A 149 21.93 26.39 -16.34
C THR A 149 23.43 26.32 -16.61
N SER A 150 23.90 25.51 -17.58
CA SER A 150 25.31 25.14 -17.69
C SER A 150 26.11 25.84 -18.80
N GLY A 151 25.44 26.52 -19.74
CA GLY A 151 26.10 27.28 -20.81
C GLY A 151 27.02 26.46 -21.72
N THR A 152 27.02 25.13 -21.63
CA THR A 152 27.78 24.25 -22.53
C THR A 152 26.90 23.09 -22.95
N VAL A 153 26.70 22.94 -24.26
CA VAL A 153 25.96 21.82 -24.84
C VAL A 153 26.69 20.53 -24.50
N LYS A 154 26.04 19.63 -23.74
CA LYS A 154 26.46 18.24 -23.62
C LYS A 154 25.42 17.33 -24.27
N THR A 155 25.90 16.39 -25.07
CA THR A 155 25.12 15.24 -25.50
C THR A 155 24.78 14.39 -24.27
N PRO A 156 23.53 13.92 -24.11
CA PRO A 156 23.19 12.97 -23.06
C PRO A 156 24.00 11.69 -23.26
N GLU A 157 24.66 11.19 -22.22
CA GLU A 157 25.12 9.81 -22.21
C GLU A 157 23.90 8.93 -21.98
N PHE A 158 23.37 8.39 -23.08
CA PHE A 158 22.41 7.31 -23.07
C PHE A 158 23.16 6.00 -22.81
N SER A 159 22.84 5.30 -21.73
CA SER A 159 23.11 3.86 -21.65
C SER A 159 21.83 3.12 -22.04
N TYR A 160 21.90 2.42 -23.17
CA TYR A 160 20.89 1.52 -23.68
C TYR A 160 21.34 0.09 -23.40
N GLU A 161 20.47 -0.73 -22.81
CA GLU A 161 20.49 -2.17 -23.04
C GLU A 161 19.06 -2.70 -23.02
N TYR A 162 18.73 -3.45 -24.07
CA TYR A 162 17.41 -4.03 -24.34
C TYR A 162 17.33 -5.40 -23.63
N PRO A 163 16.15 -5.88 -23.19
CA PRO A 163 14.81 -5.28 -23.31
C PRO A 163 14.27 -4.70 -21.99
N VAL A 164 13.06 -4.11 -22.07
CA VAL A 164 12.07 -3.86 -21.00
C VAL A 164 11.90 -2.41 -20.46
N ASP A 165 10.85 -1.76 -21.00
CA ASP A 165 9.75 -0.98 -20.38
C ASP A 165 9.93 -0.08 -19.13
N THR A 166 11.12 0.38 -18.74
CA THR A 166 11.21 1.58 -17.87
C THR A 166 12.54 2.30 -18.00
N TYR A 167 12.51 3.61 -18.27
CA TYR A 167 13.71 4.45 -18.26
C TYR A 167 13.93 5.00 -16.83
N ARG A 168 15.09 4.72 -16.24
CA ARG A 168 15.52 5.30 -14.96
C ARG A 168 16.46 6.48 -15.22
N PHE A 169 16.01 7.70 -14.95
CA PHE A 169 16.87 8.88 -14.97
C PHE A 169 17.48 9.09 -13.59
N THR A 170 18.81 9.07 -13.48
CA THR A 170 19.51 9.45 -12.25
C THR A 170 20.38 10.66 -12.55
N TRP A 171 20.04 11.80 -11.97
CA TRP A 171 20.87 13.00 -12.05
C TRP A 171 21.56 13.22 -10.70
N ARG A 172 22.89 13.29 -10.66
CA ARG A 172 23.60 13.90 -9.54
C ARG A 172 23.76 15.38 -9.83
N THR A 173 23.00 16.23 -9.16
CA THR A 173 23.26 17.67 -9.19
C THR A 173 24.02 18.05 -7.91
N HIS A 174 25.08 18.85 -8.04
CA HIS A 174 25.81 19.39 -6.90
C HIS A 174 25.17 20.67 -6.34
N TYR A 175 24.08 21.15 -6.93
CA TYR A 175 23.36 22.34 -6.48
C TYR A 175 21.85 22.20 -6.73
N ALA A 176 21.07 22.50 -5.69
CA ALA A 176 19.61 22.57 -5.72
C ALA A 176 19.14 23.69 -6.67
N CYS A 177 18.09 23.42 -7.44
CA CYS A 177 17.46 24.40 -8.32
C CYS A 177 16.89 25.57 -7.48
N PRO A 178 17.34 26.83 -7.66
CA PRO A 178 16.81 27.95 -6.92
C PRO A 178 15.53 28.46 -7.60
N LEU A 179 14.36 27.92 -7.22
CA LEU A 179 13.12 28.68 -7.28
C LEU A 179 13.12 29.70 -6.12
N VAL A 180 14.02 30.68 -6.19
CA VAL A 180 14.07 31.82 -5.28
C VAL A 180 14.29 33.07 -6.11
N GLN A 181 13.27 33.49 -6.86
CA GLN A 181 13.16 34.91 -7.24
C GLN A 181 11.74 35.42 -7.57
N THR A 182 10.72 34.71 -7.14
CA THR A 182 9.50 35.36 -6.64
C THR A 182 9.32 34.83 -5.23
N GLY A 183 8.98 35.66 -4.24
CA GLY A 183 8.79 35.23 -2.84
C GLY A 183 7.58 34.30 -2.62
N ARG A 184 7.32 33.38 -3.55
CA ARG A 184 6.28 32.36 -3.53
C ARG A 184 6.98 31.01 -3.55
N THR A 185 7.13 30.42 -2.38
CA THR A 185 7.34 28.98 -2.23
C THR A 185 6.32 28.23 -3.07
N CYS A 186 6.76 27.42 -4.04
CA CYS A 186 5.89 26.46 -4.72
C CYS A 186 5.39 25.46 -3.68
N SER A 187 4.21 25.69 -3.11
CA SER A 187 3.53 24.69 -2.30
C SER A 187 3.04 23.57 -3.22
N LEU A 188 3.21 22.31 -2.80
CA LEU A 188 2.51 21.18 -3.44
C LEU A 188 1.03 21.54 -3.62
N PRO A 189 0.39 21.19 -4.76
CA PRO A 189 -1.04 21.40 -4.92
C PRO A 189 -1.74 20.71 -3.76
N LYS A 190 -2.53 21.48 -3.01
CA LYS A 190 -3.25 20.94 -1.86
C LYS A 190 -4.29 19.94 -2.34
N PHE A 191 -4.43 18.86 -1.58
CA PHE A 191 -5.50 17.91 -1.77
C PHE A 191 -6.84 18.53 -1.37
N ASN A 192 -7.76 18.66 -2.31
CA ASN A 192 -9.12 19.09 -2.02
C ASN A 192 -9.94 17.91 -1.48
N LYS A 193 -11.12 18.20 -0.92
CA LYS A 193 -12.04 17.21 -0.34
C LYS A 193 -12.85 16.46 -1.40
N THR A 194 -12.21 16.10 -2.51
CA THR A 194 -12.84 15.40 -3.64
C THR A 194 -11.98 14.20 -4.05
N TRP A 195 -12.63 13.11 -4.47
CA TRP A 195 -11.90 11.92 -4.92
C TRP A 195 -11.01 12.18 -6.14
N ASP A 196 -11.42 13.08 -7.03
CA ASP A 196 -10.60 13.50 -8.17
C ASP A 196 -9.28 14.12 -7.74
N SER A 197 -9.23 14.80 -6.59
CA SER A 197 -7.97 15.31 -6.04
C SER A 197 -7.22 14.23 -5.28
N LEU A 198 -7.92 13.45 -4.44
CA LEU A 198 -7.31 12.49 -3.52
C LEU A 198 -6.73 11.25 -4.21
N ARG A 199 -7.26 10.85 -5.36
CA ARG A 199 -6.77 9.71 -6.17
C ARG A 199 -5.33 9.87 -6.65
N PHE A 200 -4.78 11.08 -6.62
CA PHE A 200 -3.39 11.34 -7.00
C PHE A 200 -2.40 11.01 -5.87
N ARG A 201 -2.89 10.61 -4.69
CA ARG A 201 -2.03 10.09 -3.62
C ARG A 201 -1.35 8.81 -4.09
N THR A 202 -0.03 8.84 -4.15
CA THR A 202 0.80 7.65 -4.45
C THR A 202 1.29 6.99 -3.16
N ALA A 203 1.43 5.66 -3.21
CA ALA A 203 2.08 4.92 -2.14
C ALA A 203 3.59 5.21 -2.12
N PRO A 204 4.23 5.38 -0.94
CA PRO A 204 5.68 5.45 -0.85
C PRO A 204 6.36 4.19 -1.39
N SER A 205 7.57 4.35 -1.93
CA SER A 205 8.29 3.27 -2.61
C SER A 205 8.60 2.06 -1.73
N TRP A 206 8.76 2.26 -0.40
CA TRP A 206 9.00 1.16 0.54
C TRP A 206 7.84 0.15 0.53
N TYR A 207 6.60 0.60 0.41
CA TYR A 207 5.42 -0.27 0.53
C TYR A 207 5.38 -1.37 -0.53
N GLY A 208 5.75 -1.02 -1.77
CA GLY A 208 5.87 -1.98 -2.86
C GLY A 208 7.00 -2.98 -2.66
N LYS A 209 8.03 -2.64 -1.89
CA LYS A 209 9.28 -3.40 -1.71
C LYS A 209 9.26 -4.33 -0.51
N GLU A 210 8.60 -3.94 0.58
CA GLU A 210 8.66 -4.65 1.85
C GLU A 210 7.81 -5.94 1.90
N LYS A 211 6.72 -6.02 1.10
CA LYS A 211 5.84 -7.20 0.87
C LYS A 211 5.12 -7.83 2.05
N PHE A 212 5.73 -7.95 3.22
CA PHE A 212 5.24 -8.73 4.34
C PHE A 212 5.10 -7.87 5.60
N GLY A 213 3.90 -7.88 6.16
CA GLY A 213 3.57 -7.25 7.43
C GLY A 213 2.76 -8.17 8.33
N ILE A 214 2.63 -7.79 9.61
CA ILE A 214 1.83 -8.51 10.59
C ILE A 214 0.63 -7.67 11.01
N PHE A 215 -0.57 -8.25 11.00
CA PHE A 215 -1.74 -7.67 11.63
C PHE A 215 -1.81 -8.16 13.08
N VAL A 216 -2.21 -7.29 14.00
CA VAL A 216 -2.40 -7.68 15.40
C VAL A 216 -3.80 -7.27 15.83
N CYS A 217 -4.64 -8.27 16.12
CA CYS A 217 -6.02 -8.07 16.55
C CYS A 217 -6.16 -8.27 18.07
N LEU A 218 -6.06 -7.17 18.81
CA LEU A 218 -6.18 -7.12 20.27
C LEU A 218 -7.32 -6.18 20.69
N GLY A 219 -8.15 -6.64 21.63
CA GLY A 219 -9.17 -5.81 22.28
C GLY A 219 -9.84 -6.56 23.43
N LEU A 220 -10.94 -6.01 23.97
CA LEU A 220 -11.66 -6.65 25.09
C LEU A 220 -12.16 -8.06 24.77
N TYR A 221 -12.41 -8.40 23.50
CA TYR A 221 -12.78 -9.75 23.07
C TYR A 221 -11.67 -10.78 23.31
N SER A 222 -10.42 -10.37 23.48
CA SER A 222 -9.31 -11.25 23.89
C SER A 222 -9.45 -11.76 25.33
N VAL A 223 -10.29 -11.13 26.17
CA VAL A 223 -10.53 -11.59 27.55
C VAL A 223 -11.37 -12.87 27.57
N PRO A 224 -12.59 -12.92 26.97
CA PRO A 224 -13.31 -14.17 26.87
C PRO A 224 -12.65 -15.16 25.89
N ALA A 225 -11.91 -14.65 24.89
CA ALA A 225 -11.18 -15.40 23.87
C ALA A 225 -11.97 -16.58 23.33
N TYR A 226 -13.19 -16.32 22.84
CA TYR A 226 -14.15 -17.36 22.49
C TYR A 226 -14.74 -17.10 21.11
N LEU A 227 -14.46 -18.01 20.18
CA LEU A 227 -14.91 -18.06 18.79
C LEU A 227 -14.40 -16.93 17.89
N ASN A 228 -14.63 -15.65 18.21
CA ASN A 228 -14.01 -14.54 17.48
C ASN A 228 -14.14 -13.15 18.16
N GLU A 229 -13.51 -12.16 17.53
CA GLU A 229 -13.49 -10.74 17.92
C GLU A 229 -14.86 -10.04 17.85
N TRP A 230 -15.88 -10.69 17.26
CA TRP A 230 -17.26 -10.21 17.26
C TRP A 230 -18.07 -10.64 18.49
N TYR A 231 -17.40 -11.13 19.54
CA TYR A 231 -18.03 -11.59 20.77
C TYR A 231 -19.16 -10.67 21.29
N TRP A 232 -18.94 -9.35 21.36
CA TRP A 232 -19.97 -8.43 21.84
C TRP A 232 -21.20 -8.38 20.93
N GLU A 233 -20.99 -8.26 19.62
CA GLU A 233 -22.09 -8.24 18.64
C GLU A 233 -22.90 -9.55 18.68
N ARG A 234 -22.20 -10.69 18.74
CA ARG A 234 -22.82 -12.02 18.78
C ARG A 234 -23.61 -12.25 20.06
N LEU A 235 -23.10 -11.73 21.18
CA LEU A 235 -23.80 -11.74 22.46
C LEU A 235 -25.10 -10.93 22.36
N MET A 236 -25.05 -9.72 21.82
CA MET A 236 -26.19 -8.81 21.72
C MET A 236 -27.23 -9.22 20.69
N THR A 237 -26.83 -9.88 19.61
CA THR A 237 -27.75 -10.49 18.63
C THR A 237 -28.35 -11.81 19.11
N GLY A 238 -27.88 -12.33 20.26
CA GLY A 238 -28.43 -13.52 20.89
C GLY A 238 -27.99 -14.83 20.26
N ASP A 239 -26.79 -14.88 19.65
CA ASP A 239 -26.21 -16.13 19.15
C ASP A 239 -26.12 -17.14 20.30
N PRO A 240 -26.79 -18.31 20.20
CA PRO A 240 -26.84 -19.30 21.28
C PRO A 240 -25.49 -19.70 21.83
N ARG A 241 -24.45 -19.81 20.98
CA ARG A 241 -23.11 -20.26 21.39
C ARG A 241 -22.47 -19.26 22.35
N TYR A 242 -22.59 -17.97 22.03
CA TYR A 242 -22.03 -16.89 22.82
C TYR A 242 -22.83 -16.67 24.09
N VAL A 243 -24.16 -16.64 24.01
CA VAL A 243 -25.04 -16.45 25.18
C VAL A 243 -24.89 -17.59 26.18
N GLU A 244 -24.88 -18.84 25.73
CA GLU A 244 -24.72 -20.01 26.62
C GLU A 244 -23.35 -19.99 27.29
N PHE A 245 -22.28 -19.78 26.51
CA PHE A 245 -20.94 -19.67 27.06
C PHE A 245 -20.82 -18.51 28.06
N HIS A 246 -21.37 -17.34 27.73
CA HIS A 246 -21.31 -16.15 28.59
C HIS A 246 -22.05 -16.38 29.91
N ASN A 247 -23.31 -16.83 29.82
CA ASN A 247 -24.17 -17.07 30.98
C ASN A 247 -23.62 -18.16 31.90
N LYS A 248 -22.98 -19.19 31.32
CA LYS A 248 -22.37 -20.29 32.07
C LYS A 248 -21.11 -19.86 32.82
N ASN A 249 -20.27 -19.01 32.22
CA ASN A 249 -18.92 -18.74 32.74
C ASN A 249 -18.80 -17.41 33.51
N TYR A 250 -19.63 -16.41 33.22
CA TYR A 250 -19.47 -15.06 33.79
C TYR A 250 -20.71 -14.56 34.53
N GLY A 251 -21.90 -14.84 34.00
CA GLY A 251 -23.15 -14.35 34.56
C GLY A 251 -24.13 -13.92 33.46
N CYS A 252 -25.30 -13.44 33.85
CA CYS A 252 -26.35 -13.11 32.92
C CYS A 252 -26.01 -11.87 32.09
N SER A 253 -25.80 -12.09 30.79
CA SER A 253 -25.54 -11.06 29.77
C SER A 253 -26.60 -9.96 29.64
N GLY A 254 -27.77 -10.13 30.26
CA GLY A 254 -28.95 -9.27 30.06
C GLY A 254 -29.65 -9.49 28.71
N VAL A 255 -29.07 -10.28 27.80
CA VAL A 255 -29.64 -10.64 26.51
C VAL A 255 -30.25 -12.04 26.64
N GLN A 256 -31.58 -12.09 26.78
CA GLN A 256 -32.31 -13.35 26.93
C GLN A 256 -32.97 -13.73 25.60
N PRO A 257 -32.43 -14.67 24.82
CA PRO A 257 -33.29 -15.47 23.97
C PRO A 257 -34.26 -16.24 24.88
N LYS A 258 -35.54 -16.34 24.50
CA LYS A 258 -36.58 -17.11 25.23
C LYS A 258 -36.19 -18.57 25.56
N LYS A 259 -35.09 -19.07 24.98
CA LYS A 259 -34.60 -20.45 25.04
C LYS A 259 -33.56 -20.71 26.15
N PHE A 260 -32.90 -19.69 26.70
CA PHE A 260 -31.80 -19.86 27.67
C PHE A 260 -31.98 -18.97 28.92
N PRO A 261 -32.87 -19.35 29.87
CA PRO A 261 -33.06 -18.59 31.09
C PRO A 261 -31.77 -18.60 31.93
N CYS A 262 -31.29 -17.41 32.28
CA CYS A 262 -30.13 -17.25 33.17
C CYS A 262 -30.57 -16.78 34.56
N THR A 263 -30.03 -17.41 35.60
CA THR A 263 -30.31 -17.12 37.01
C THR A 263 -29.08 -16.63 37.80
N GLY A 264 -27.94 -16.44 37.13
CA GLY A 264 -26.72 -15.88 37.71
C GLY A 264 -26.78 -14.36 37.95
N PRO A 265 -25.73 -13.78 38.56
CA PRO A 265 -25.61 -12.32 38.67
C PRO A 265 -25.49 -11.67 37.29
N PRO A 266 -25.90 -10.41 37.11
CA PRO A 266 -25.68 -9.70 35.85
C PRO A 266 -24.19 -9.55 35.57
N PHE A 267 -23.79 -9.83 34.33
CA PHE A 267 -22.43 -9.63 33.83
C PHE A 267 -22.56 -9.27 32.35
N THR A 268 -22.10 -8.09 31.96
CA THR A 268 -22.19 -7.54 30.61
C THR A 268 -20.83 -7.60 29.92
N PHE A 269 -20.78 -7.33 28.61
CA PHE A 269 -19.50 -7.26 27.90
C PHE A 269 -18.55 -6.20 28.48
N GLN A 270 -19.10 -5.10 28.96
CA GLN A 270 -18.37 -4.00 29.59
C GLN A 270 -17.62 -4.43 30.86
N ASP A 271 -18.13 -5.43 31.56
CA ASP A 271 -17.49 -5.95 32.77
C ASP A 271 -16.18 -6.70 32.49
N PHE A 272 -15.87 -6.99 31.21
CA PHE A 272 -14.53 -7.47 30.81
C PHE A 272 -13.45 -6.39 30.79
N ALA A 273 -13.80 -5.10 30.78
CA ALA A 273 -12.81 -4.01 30.72
C ALA A 273 -11.71 -4.11 31.80
N PRO A 274 -12.02 -4.27 33.11
CA PRO A 274 -10.99 -4.43 34.14
C PRO A 274 -10.25 -5.79 34.11
N MET A 275 -10.68 -6.72 33.26
CA MET A 275 -10.12 -8.06 33.11
C MET A 275 -9.13 -8.17 31.94
N LEU A 276 -9.04 -7.17 31.06
CA LEU A 276 -7.89 -7.05 30.15
C LEU A 276 -6.69 -6.59 30.99
N LYS A 277 -5.72 -7.48 31.21
CA LYS A 277 -4.67 -7.27 32.23
C LYS A 277 -3.35 -6.82 31.63
N MET A 278 -2.94 -7.38 30.49
CA MET A 278 -1.68 -7.06 29.81
C MET A 278 -0.45 -7.05 30.74
N GLU A 279 -0.46 -7.85 31.82
CA GLU A 279 0.56 -7.85 32.87
C GLU A 279 1.88 -8.49 32.41
N LEU A 280 1.83 -9.27 31.34
CA LEU A 280 2.98 -9.87 30.66
C LEU A 280 3.31 -9.16 29.33
N PHE A 281 2.69 -8.02 29.05
CA PHE A 281 2.96 -7.25 27.84
C PHE A 281 4.38 -6.68 27.83
N ASP A 282 5.19 -7.19 26.91
CA ASP A 282 6.53 -6.68 26.61
C ASP A 282 6.56 -6.17 25.16
N PRO A 283 6.56 -4.84 24.94
CA PRO A 283 6.60 -4.26 23.59
C PRO A 283 7.93 -4.51 22.87
N ASP A 284 9.04 -4.69 23.59
CA ASP A 284 10.35 -4.98 22.99
C ASP A 284 10.40 -6.45 22.54
N HIS A 285 9.81 -7.38 23.30
CA HIS A 285 9.61 -8.78 22.89
C HIS A 285 8.73 -8.87 21.63
N TRP A 286 7.56 -8.23 21.63
CA TRP A 286 6.66 -8.24 20.46
C TRP A 286 7.35 -7.72 19.21
N ALA A 287 8.06 -6.59 19.31
CA ALA A 287 8.80 -6.04 18.19
C ALA A 287 9.95 -6.95 17.72
N SER A 288 10.60 -7.67 18.64
CA SER A 288 11.62 -8.68 18.32
C SER A 288 11.01 -9.86 17.54
N VAL A 289 9.88 -10.40 18.00
CA VAL A 289 9.15 -11.48 17.28
C VAL A 289 8.78 -11.02 15.88
N ILE A 290 8.17 -9.84 15.73
CA ILE A 290 7.76 -9.27 14.44
C ILE A 290 8.96 -9.10 13.50
N LYS A 291 10.06 -8.53 14.00
CA LYS A 291 11.29 -8.36 13.20
C LYS A 291 11.88 -9.70 12.79
N ASN A 292 11.98 -10.64 13.73
CA ASN A 292 12.58 -11.94 13.49
C ASN A 292 11.71 -12.81 12.57
N ALA A 293 10.40 -12.56 12.51
CA ALA A 293 9.51 -13.14 11.50
C ALA A 293 9.82 -12.66 10.07
N GLY A 294 10.62 -11.61 9.92
CA GLY A 294 10.89 -10.95 8.64
C GLY A 294 9.83 -9.92 8.25
N ALA A 295 8.83 -9.66 9.09
CA ALA A 295 7.87 -8.60 8.82
C ALA A 295 8.56 -7.23 8.84
N LYS A 296 8.10 -6.34 7.97
CA LYS A 296 8.70 -5.01 7.75
C LYS A 296 7.80 -3.88 8.23
N TYR A 297 6.53 -4.19 8.42
CA TYR A 297 5.54 -3.30 8.96
C TYR A 297 4.53 -4.09 9.81
N ILE A 298 3.84 -3.39 10.69
CA ILE A 298 2.69 -3.91 11.46
C ILE A 298 1.42 -3.15 11.05
N VAL A 299 0.26 -3.75 11.28
CA VAL A 299 -1.02 -3.06 11.44
C VAL A 299 -1.63 -3.48 12.77
N PHE A 300 -1.60 -2.59 13.76
CA PHE A 300 -2.09 -2.87 15.12
C PHE A 300 -3.49 -2.31 15.34
N THR A 301 -4.41 -3.09 15.89
CA THR A 301 -5.77 -2.63 16.23
C THR A 301 -5.75 -1.60 17.35
N THR A 302 -5.82 -0.32 16.99
CA THR A 302 -5.99 0.76 17.97
C THR A 302 -7.39 0.79 18.55
N LYS A 303 -8.39 0.47 17.71
CA LYS A 303 -9.80 0.38 18.07
C LYS A 303 -10.51 -0.57 17.10
N HIS A 304 -11.19 -1.59 17.63
CA HIS A 304 -12.09 -2.45 16.86
C HIS A 304 -13.55 -1.94 16.95
N HIS A 305 -14.52 -2.69 16.44
CA HIS A 305 -15.93 -2.30 16.42
C HIS A 305 -16.59 -2.13 17.81
N SER A 306 -15.95 -2.63 18.88
CA SER A 306 -16.40 -2.42 20.26
C SER A 306 -16.14 -1.00 20.77
N GLY A 307 -15.45 -0.15 20.01
CA GLY A 307 -15.09 1.20 20.46
C GLY A 307 -14.03 1.24 21.57
N TRP A 308 -13.55 0.09 22.07
CA TRP A 308 -12.46 0.06 23.03
C TRP A 308 -11.17 0.51 22.38
N THR A 309 -10.52 1.53 22.93
CA THR A 309 -9.23 2.02 22.43
C THR A 309 -8.06 1.45 23.23
N ASN A 310 -7.05 0.92 22.54
CA ASN A 310 -5.79 0.42 23.11
C ASN A 310 -4.77 1.55 23.35
N PHE A 311 -5.27 2.76 23.60
CA PHE A 311 -4.51 3.99 23.82
C PHE A 311 -5.39 5.02 24.55
N PRO A 312 -4.81 6.00 25.26
CA PRO A 312 -5.60 7.03 25.92
C PRO A 312 -6.29 7.95 24.91
N SER A 313 -7.63 7.94 24.90
CA SER A 313 -8.46 8.77 24.03
C SER A 313 -9.48 9.58 24.84
N PRO A 314 -9.48 10.93 24.73
CA PRO A 314 -10.47 11.77 25.39
C PRO A 314 -11.92 11.46 24.97
N GLN A 315 -12.11 11.01 23.72
CA GLN A 315 -13.42 10.63 23.17
C GLN A 315 -13.92 9.29 23.72
N HIS A 316 -13.05 8.50 24.35
CA HIS A 316 -13.37 7.19 24.92
C HIS A 316 -13.00 7.17 26.41
N TRP A 317 -13.33 8.24 27.13
CA TRP A 317 -13.11 8.32 28.57
C TRP A 317 -13.73 7.13 29.29
N ASN A 318 -12.97 6.49 30.17
CA ASN A 318 -13.34 5.27 30.90
C ASN A 318 -13.67 4.05 30.00
N TRP A 319 -13.29 4.10 28.72
CA TRP A 319 -13.47 3.03 27.73
C TRP A 319 -12.19 2.84 26.88
N ASN A 320 -11.05 2.80 27.57
CA ASN A 320 -9.74 2.64 26.96
C ASN A 320 -8.76 1.96 27.92
N SER A 321 -7.66 1.45 27.38
CA SER A 321 -6.64 0.68 28.12
C SER A 321 -5.86 1.49 29.16
N MET A 322 -5.88 2.82 29.10
CA MET A 322 -5.21 3.68 30.09
C MET A 322 -6.11 3.95 31.30
N ASP A 323 -7.41 4.18 31.06
CA ASP A 323 -8.36 4.50 32.12
C ASP A 323 -8.80 3.25 32.91
N VAL A 324 -8.95 2.10 32.22
CA VAL A 324 -9.47 0.86 32.81
C VAL A 324 -8.65 -0.34 32.34
N GLY A 325 -8.45 -1.32 33.22
CA GLY A 325 -7.76 -2.57 32.89
C GLY A 325 -6.25 -2.43 33.13
N PRO A 326 -5.41 -2.43 32.08
CA PRO A 326 -3.96 -2.49 32.26
C PRO A 326 -3.34 -1.16 32.72
N HIS A 327 -4.04 -0.03 32.55
CA HIS A 327 -3.52 1.31 32.81
C HIS A 327 -2.27 1.64 31.99
N LEU A 328 -2.29 1.24 30.71
CA LEU A 328 -1.18 1.38 29.77
C LEU A 328 -1.63 1.99 28.43
N ASP A 329 -0.78 2.85 27.88
CA ASP A 329 -0.82 3.20 26.46
C ASP A 329 -0.14 2.09 25.64
N ILE A 330 -0.91 1.04 25.33
CA ILE A 330 -0.40 -0.15 24.61
C ILE A 330 0.10 0.26 23.22
N THR A 331 -0.67 1.10 22.51
CA THR A 331 -0.32 1.60 21.17
C THR A 331 0.96 2.42 21.22
N GLY A 332 1.08 3.38 22.15
CA GLY A 332 2.27 4.20 22.31
C GLY A 332 3.52 3.38 22.62
N ASN A 333 3.42 2.45 23.56
CA ASN A 333 4.54 1.60 23.96
C ASN A 333 5.01 0.68 22.82
N LEU A 334 4.08 0.03 22.12
CA LEU A 334 4.40 -0.86 21.00
C LEU A 334 5.03 -0.09 19.83
N THR A 335 4.43 1.03 19.43
CA THR A 335 4.93 1.82 18.29
C THR A 335 6.31 2.43 18.55
N ALA A 336 6.60 2.82 19.80
CA ALA A 336 7.93 3.27 20.20
C ALA A 336 8.99 2.16 20.06
N SER A 337 8.65 0.94 20.49
CA SER A 337 9.55 -0.22 20.37
C SER A 337 9.81 -0.60 18.91
N LEU A 338 8.77 -0.75 18.10
CA LEU A 338 8.87 -1.11 16.69
C LEU A 338 9.76 -0.17 15.88
N ARG A 339 9.66 1.14 16.14
CA ARG A 339 10.49 2.14 15.48
C ARG A 339 11.97 2.01 15.79
N LYS A 340 12.35 1.64 17.02
CA LYS A 340 13.75 1.35 17.38
C LYS A 340 14.31 0.21 16.55
N GLN A 341 13.44 -0.68 16.06
CA GLN A 341 13.79 -1.85 15.28
C GLN A 341 13.66 -1.63 13.76
N GLY A 342 13.29 -0.43 13.32
CA GLY A 342 13.14 -0.10 11.90
C GLY A 342 11.89 -0.68 11.25
N ILE A 343 10.87 -1.03 12.04
CA ILE A 343 9.59 -1.54 11.55
C ILE A 343 8.62 -0.37 11.32
N TYR A 344 8.00 -0.32 10.13
CA TYR A 344 6.97 0.69 9.83
C TYR A 344 5.70 0.41 10.64
N VAL A 345 5.05 1.48 11.09
CA VAL A 345 3.92 1.41 12.02
C VAL A 345 2.61 1.71 11.31
N GLY A 346 1.79 0.68 11.14
CA GLY A 346 0.40 0.80 10.74
C GLY A 346 -0.56 0.70 11.92
N LEU A 347 -1.65 1.45 11.85
CA LEU A 347 -2.70 1.48 12.86
C LEU A 347 -4.03 1.12 12.20
N TYR A 348 -4.60 -0.01 12.62
CA TYR A 348 -5.99 -0.35 12.31
C TYR A 348 -6.92 0.48 13.18
N HIS A 349 -7.96 1.04 12.55
CA HIS A 349 -9.01 1.76 13.25
C HIS A 349 -10.36 1.49 12.62
N SER A 350 -11.29 0.90 13.37
CA SER A 350 -12.65 0.78 12.88
C SER A 350 -13.37 2.13 12.88
N LEU A 351 -14.00 2.45 11.76
CA LEU A 351 -14.84 3.65 11.64
C LEU A 351 -16.13 3.52 12.46
N ARG A 352 -16.69 2.31 12.59
CA ARG A 352 -17.94 2.06 13.33
C ARG A 352 -17.68 1.69 14.79
N GLU A 353 -18.68 1.98 15.64
CA GLU A 353 -18.72 1.52 17.03
C GLU A 353 -20.12 1.01 17.36
N TRP A 354 -20.29 -0.31 17.48
CA TRP A 354 -21.61 -0.96 17.46
C TRP A 354 -22.65 -0.33 18.39
N TYR A 355 -22.23 0.06 19.59
CA TYR A 355 -23.14 0.52 20.64
C TYR A 355 -22.80 1.90 21.20
N HIS A 356 -22.00 2.70 20.48
CA HIS A 356 -21.77 4.09 20.88
C HIS A 356 -23.09 4.87 20.77
N PRO A 357 -23.55 5.60 21.81
CA PRO A 357 -24.85 6.27 21.80
C PRO A 357 -25.07 7.20 20.61
N LEU A 358 -24.07 8.04 20.29
CA LEU A 358 -24.15 8.94 19.12
C LEU A 358 -24.21 8.17 17.78
N TYR A 359 -23.55 7.01 17.68
CA TYR A 359 -23.60 6.21 16.45
C TYR A 359 -24.98 5.58 16.28
N LEU A 360 -25.55 5.03 17.36
CA LEU A 360 -26.92 4.52 17.37
C LEU A 360 -27.96 5.62 17.09
N GLU A 361 -27.71 6.85 17.55
CA GLU A 361 -28.58 8.00 17.27
C GLU A 361 -28.50 8.42 15.80
N ASP A 362 -27.29 8.56 15.24
CA ASP A 362 -27.09 8.81 13.82
C ASP A 362 -27.81 7.74 12.98
N GLN A 363 -27.68 6.46 13.34
CA GLN A 363 -28.38 5.36 12.67
C GLN A 363 -29.91 5.47 12.75
N LYS A 364 -30.48 5.78 13.92
CA LYS A 364 -31.92 6.01 14.09
C LYS A 364 -32.42 7.16 13.22
N ASN A 365 -31.58 8.15 12.98
CA ASN A 365 -31.84 9.29 12.10
C ASN A 365 -31.50 8.99 10.63
N ASN A 366 -31.41 7.72 10.23
CA ASN A 366 -31.04 7.27 8.89
C ASN A 366 -29.73 7.90 8.38
N CYS A 367 -28.80 8.16 9.29
CA CYS A 367 -27.49 8.76 9.05
C CYS A 367 -27.56 10.13 8.36
N SER A 368 -28.65 10.86 8.59
CA SER A 368 -28.80 12.27 8.21
C SER A 368 -28.04 13.23 9.13
N THR A 369 -27.71 12.77 10.34
CA THR A 369 -26.81 13.40 11.31
C THR A 369 -25.47 12.68 11.31
N THR A 370 -24.42 13.38 11.75
CA THR A 370 -23.03 12.89 11.76
C THR A 370 -22.37 13.15 13.12
N SER A 371 -23.15 13.19 14.21
CA SER A 371 -22.66 13.61 15.53
C SER A 371 -21.56 12.67 16.03
N PHE A 372 -21.69 11.35 15.79
CA PHE A 372 -20.62 10.41 16.11
C PHE A 372 -19.34 10.69 15.33
N VAL A 373 -19.47 10.98 14.03
CA VAL A 373 -18.31 11.23 13.17
C VAL A 373 -17.59 12.52 13.57
N ASP A 374 -18.36 13.58 13.87
CA ASP A 374 -17.83 14.90 14.19
C ASP A 374 -17.25 14.98 15.61
N GLU A 375 -17.90 14.34 16.59
CA GLU A 375 -17.55 14.47 18.00
C GLU A 375 -16.60 13.37 18.49
N VAL A 376 -16.62 12.18 17.85
CA VAL A 376 -15.88 10.99 18.30
C VAL A 376 -14.84 10.56 17.28
N LEU A 377 -15.26 10.15 16.08
CA LEU A 377 -14.36 9.50 15.12
C LEU A 377 -13.27 10.45 14.60
N MET A 378 -13.65 11.63 14.12
CA MET A 378 -12.70 12.58 13.53
C MET A 378 -11.67 13.11 14.53
N PRO A 379 -12.05 13.55 15.75
CA PRO A 379 -11.09 13.91 16.77
C PRO A 379 -10.16 12.75 17.13
N THR A 380 -10.68 11.53 17.27
CA THR A 380 -9.88 10.33 17.61
C THR A 380 -8.85 10.02 16.54
N LEU A 381 -9.24 10.01 15.26
CA LEU A 381 -8.34 9.75 14.13
C LEU A 381 -7.23 10.80 14.05
N LYS A 382 -7.56 12.08 14.25
CA LYS A 382 -6.57 13.18 14.26
C LYS A 382 -5.62 13.05 15.44
N ASP A 383 -6.13 12.83 16.64
CA ASP A 383 -5.33 12.67 17.87
C ASP A 383 -4.35 11.49 17.75
N MET A 384 -4.84 10.32 17.32
CA MET A 384 -4.01 9.15 17.07
C MET A 384 -2.92 9.42 16.01
N THR A 385 -3.27 10.12 14.93
CA THR A 385 -2.31 10.49 13.87
C THR A 385 -1.23 11.44 14.40
N LEU A 386 -1.61 12.43 15.20
CA LEU A 386 -0.68 13.41 15.78
C LEU A 386 0.25 12.79 16.83
N LYS A 387 -0.29 11.94 17.71
CA LYS A 387 0.46 11.24 18.77
C LYS A 387 1.43 10.23 18.18
N TYR A 388 0.92 9.32 17.35
CA TYR A 388 1.66 8.13 16.95
C TYR A 388 2.27 8.23 15.57
N LYS A 389 1.91 9.19 14.72
CA LYS A 389 2.52 9.44 13.39
C LYS A 389 2.61 8.16 12.53
N PRO A 390 1.49 7.47 12.25
CA PRO A 390 1.51 6.18 11.57
C PRO A 390 2.00 6.28 10.13
N ASP A 391 2.64 5.21 9.65
CA ASP A 391 2.98 4.98 8.24
C ASP A 391 1.78 4.43 7.46
N ILE A 392 0.85 3.72 8.12
CA ILE A 392 -0.41 3.24 7.54
C ILE A 392 -1.58 3.55 8.48
N ILE A 393 -2.68 4.10 7.98
CA ILE A 393 -3.98 4.08 8.66
C ILE A 393 -4.89 3.12 7.91
N TRP A 394 -5.13 1.97 8.53
CA TRP A 394 -5.91 0.87 7.97
C TRP A 394 -7.33 0.94 8.53
N ALA A 395 -8.31 1.36 7.72
CA ALA A 395 -9.68 1.50 8.18
C ALA A 395 -10.51 0.24 7.96
N ASP A 396 -11.57 0.11 8.74
CA ASP A 396 -12.56 -0.95 8.58
C ASP A 396 -13.95 -0.53 9.09
N GLY A 397 -14.97 -1.32 8.77
CA GLY A 397 -16.33 -1.14 9.30
C GLY A 397 -17.14 -0.09 8.55
N ALA A 398 -16.65 0.40 7.41
CA ALA A 398 -17.37 1.36 6.56
C ALA A 398 -18.38 0.69 5.61
N GLY A 399 -18.06 -0.52 5.10
CA GLY A 399 -18.76 -1.19 3.99
C GLY A 399 -20.08 -1.87 4.33
N ASP A 400 -20.22 -2.44 5.53
CA ASP A 400 -21.42 -3.15 6.00
C ASP A 400 -22.13 -2.41 7.16
N ALA A 401 -21.82 -1.13 7.33
CA ALA A 401 -22.46 -0.31 8.35
C ALA A 401 -23.91 0.03 7.96
N PRO A 402 -24.83 0.23 8.91
CA PRO A 402 -26.17 0.72 8.60
C PRO A 402 -26.17 2.08 7.88
N CYS A 403 -25.10 2.88 8.02
CA CYS A 403 -24.87 4.15 7.31
C CYS A 403 -24.23 3.98 5.91
N THR A 404 -24.68 3.01 5.11
CA THR A 404 -24.03 2.65 3.83
C THR A 404 -24.61 3.27 2.57
N HIS A 405 -25.84 3.81 2.59
CA HIS A 405 -26.50 4.34 1.39
C HIS A 405 -25.74 5.52 0.75
N ASP A 406 -25.00 6.28 1.55
CA ASP A 406 -23.98 7.24 1.13
C ASP A 406 -22.83 7.26 2.17
N SER A 407 -22.14 6.12 2.27
CA SER A 407 -21.11 5.91 3.30
C SER A 407 -20.00 6.97 3.27
N ILE A 408 -19.63 7.47 2.09
CA ILE A 408 -18.61 8.53 1.95
C ILE A 408 -19.07 9.80 2.68
N LYS A 409 -20.33 10.22 2.47
CA LYS A 409 -20.88 11.43 3.08
C LYS A 409 -20.98 11.31 4.60
N TYR A 410 -21.38 10.14 5.10
CA TYR A 410 -21.46 9.92 6.54
C TYR A 410 -20.07 9.93 7.17
N TRP A 411 -19.13 9.13 6.64
CA TRP A 411 -17.78 8.98 7.22
C TRP A 411 -16.89 10.20 7.02
N LYS A 412 -17.24 11.14 6.14
CA LYS A 412 -16.47 12.36 5.85
C LYS A 412 -15.01 12.03 5.49
N THR A 413 -14.82 10.93 4.76
CA THR A 413 -13.50 10.43 4.38
C THR A 413 -12.70 11.47 3.57
N PRO A 414 -13.29 12.17 2.57
CA PRO A 414 -12.55 13.19 1.82
C PRO A 414 -12.05 14.35 2.70
N GLU A 415 -12.80 14.73 3.73
CA GLU A 415 -12.39 15.73 4.73
C GLU A 415 -11.18 15.25 5.53
N PHE A 416 -11.22 14.01 6.02
CA PHE A 416 -10.10 13.44 6.76
C PHE A 416 -8.85 13.30 5.88
N PHE A 417 -8.99 12.78 4.67
CA PHE A 417 -7.87 12.59 3.74
C PHE A 417 -7.26 13.91 3.30
N SER A 418 -8.09 14.93 3.03
CA SER A 418 -7.60 16.28 2.71
C SER A 418 -6.76 16.85 3.86
N TRP A 419 -7.20 16.72 5.11
CA TRP A 419 -6.39 17.10 6.26
C TRP A 419 -5.13 16.23 6.39
N LEU A 420 -5.26 14.92 6.24
CA LEU A 420 -4.19 13.94 6.38
C LEU A 420 -3.04 14.23 5.41
N TYR A 421 -3.36 14.47 4.14
CA TYR A 421 -2.36 14.67 3.08
C TYR A 421 -1.88 16.11 2.91
N ASN A 422 -2.50 17.08 3.59
CA ASN A 422 -2.04 18.48 3.54
C ASN A 422 -1.36 18.92 4.83
N GLU A 423 -1.93 18.59 5.98
CA GLU A 423 -1.64 19.25 7.26
C GLU A 423 -1.03 18.33 8.32
N SER A 424 -1.27 17.01 8.22
CA SER A 424 -0.76 16.07 9.22
C SER A 424 0.78 15.97 9.20
N PRO A 425 1.41 15.54 10.31
CA PRO A 425 2.87 15.32 10.36
C PRO A 425 3.35 14.16 9.47
N VAL A 426 2.43 13.38 8.91
CA VAL A 426 2.69 12.22 8.04
C VAL A 426 2.15 12.43 6.63
N ASN A 427 1.84 13.68 6.26
CA ASN A 427 1.23 14.05 4.98
C ASN A 427 1.97 13.52 3.75
N MET A 428 3.29 13.37 3.81
CA MET A 428 4.11 12.85 2.71
C MET A 428 4.20 11.32 2.71
N THR A 429 4.04 10.63 3.84
CA THR A 429 4.42 9.22 3.98
C THR A 429 3.26 8.28 4.27
N VAL A 430 2.15 8.77 4.83
CA VAL A 430 1.06 7.90 5.28
C VAL A 430 0.34 7.21 4.11
N LEU A 431 -0.02 5.95 4.35
CA LEU A 431 -0.82 5.11 3.48
C LEU A 431 -2.22 4.91 4.05
N THR A 432 -3.18 4.69 3.15
CA THR A 432 -4.56 4.33 3.49
C THR A 432 -5.02 3.19 2.59
N ASN A 433 -5.78 2.25 3.14
CA ASN A 433 -6.42 1.18 2.35
C ASN A 433 -7.70 1.70 1.66
N THR A 434 -8.39 0.87 0.87
CA THR A 434 -9.65 1.23 0.17
C THR A 434 -10.93 1.02 1.01
N ARG A 435 -10.84 0.65 2.30
CA ARG A 435 -12.01 0.37 3.16
C ARG A 435 -12.62 1.60 3.86
N TRP A 436 -12.42 2.81 3.32
CA TRP A 436 -12.92 4.05 3.92
C TRP A 436 -14.31 4.48 3.42
N GLY A 437 -15.16 3.51 3.08
CA GLY A 437 -16.47 3.72 2.47
C GLY A 437 -16.49 3.35 0.98
N SER A 438 -17.69 3.40 0.41
CA SER A 438 -17.97 3.06 -0.98
C SER A 438 -17.09 3.88 -1.91
N ASN A 439 -16.52 3.26 -2.95
CA ASN A 439 -15.68 3.95 -3.96
C ASN A 439 -14.48 4.75 -3.40
N SER A 440 -14.00 4.45 -2.19
CA SER A 440 -12.84 5.17 -1.64
C SER A 440 -11.57 4.88 -2.44
N VAL A 441 -10.76 5.93 -2.68
CA VAL A 441 -9.49 5.84 -3.42
C VAL A 441 -8.30 5.89 -2.47
N GLY A 442 -8.17 4.83 -1.66
CA GLY A 442 -7.00 4.62 -0.80
C GLY A 442 -5.68 4.58 -1.57
N SER A 443 -4.57 4.67 -0.85
CA SER A 443 -3.21 4.55 -1.41
C SER A 443 -2.91 3.16 -1.98
N PHE A 444 -3.62 2.13 -1.53
CA PHE A 444 -3.55 0.76 -2.06
C PHE A 444 -4.90 0.07 -1.96
N MET A 445 -5.13 -0.89 -2.86
CA MET A 445 -6.34 -1.71 -2.84
C MET A 445 -6.27 -2.74 -1.72
N GLU A 446 -7.29 -2.81 -0.89
CA GLU A 446 -7.48 -3.96 -0.01
C GLU A 446 -8.16 -5.08 -0.80
N GLY A 447 -7.56 -6.28 -0.80
CA GLY A 447 -7.96 -7.40 -1.66
C GLY A 447 -9.18 -8.19 -1.17
N GLY A 448 -9.60 -7.97 0.07
CA GLY A 448 -10.59 -8.78 0.78
C GLY A 448 -9.92 -9.68 1.82
N ASP A 449 -10.71 -10.11 2.81
CA ASP A 449 -10.26 -11.04 3.84
C ASP A 449 -9.83 -12.38 3.22
N ARG A 450 -8.58 -12.79 3.49
CA ARG A 450 -8.00 -14.05 2.99
C ARG A 450 -8.01 -14.18 1.46
N PHE A 451 -7.90 -13.06 0.76
CA PHE A 451 -7.94 -13.04 -0.70
C PHE A 451 -6.65 -13.60 -1.34
N THR A 452 -6.82 -14.52 -2.28
CA THR A 452 -5.77 -15.13 -3.11
C THR A 452 -6.24 -15.18 -4.57
N PRO A 453 -5.79 -14.26 -5.45
CA PRO A 453 -6.34 -14.15 -6.80
C PRO A 453 -5.81 -15.18 -7.79
N TYR A 454 -4.70 -15.86 -7.48
CA TYR A 454 -3.96 -16.77 -8.37
C TYR A 454 -3.59 -16.18 -9.75
N THR A 455 -3.78 -14.88 -9.93
CA THR A 455 -3.62 -14.14 -11.18
C THR A 455 -3.06 -12.75 -10.88
N LEU A 456 -2.34 -12.19 -11.85
CA LEU A 456 -1.75 -10.86 -11.69
C LEU A 456 -2.83 -9.78 -11.52
N ILE A 457 -2.71 -9.01 -10.45
CA ILE A 457 -3.48 -7.78 -10.26
C ILE A 457 -2.61 -6.58 -10.62
N LYS A 458 -3.10 -5.76 -11.56
CA LYS A 458 -2.36 -4.59 -12.05
C LYS A 458 -2.05 -3.60 -10.92
N ASN A 459 -3.07 -3.25 -10.13
CA ASN A 459 -2.92 -2.29 -9.05
C ASN A 459 -2.29 -2.94 -7.83
N LYS A 460 -1.46 -2.19 -7.10
CA LYS A 460 -0.90 -2.66 -5.83
C LYS A 460 -2.02 -2.95 -4.83
N TRP A 461 -1.96 -4.11 -4.21
CA TRP A 461 -2.96 -4.57 -3.24
C TRP A 461 -2.34 -5.22 -2.01
N GLU A 462 -3.15 -5.39 -0.98
CA GLU A 462 -2.82 -6.07 0.27
C GLU A 462 -3.95 -7.00 0.69
N THR A 463 -3.60 -8.17 1.22
CA THR A 463 -4.57 -9.11 1.78
C THR A 463 -4.27 -9.35 3.25
N PRO A 464 -5.22 -9.04 4.15
CA PRO A 464 -5.15 -9.52 5.51
C PRO A 464 -5.47 -11.02 5.52
N TYR A 465 -4.65 -11.81 6.20
CA TYR A 465 -4.81 -13.26 6.29
C TYR A 465 -4.60 -13.72 7.73
N THR A 466 -5.34 -14.70 8.22
CA THR A 466 -5.21 -15.18 9.61
C THR A 466 -4.39 -16.46 9.68
N ILE A 467 -3.53 -16.60 10.69
CA ILE A 467 -2.91 -17.89 11.02
C ILE A 467 -3.97 -18.82 11.63
N GLN A 468 -4.78 -18.29 12.54
CA GLN A 468 -5.90 -19.01 13.14
C GLN A 468 -7.11 -18.98 12.19
N LYS A 469 -7.59 -20.14 11.73
CA LYS A 469 -8.46 -20.26 10.55
C LYS A 469 -9.78 -19.50 10.69
N SER A 470 -10.37 -19.44 11.89
CA SER A 470 -11.73 -18.95 12.09
C SER A 470 -11.82 -17.54 12.69
N SER A 471 -10.75 -17.02 13.29
CA SER A 471 -10.78 -15.75 14.04
C SER A 471 -9.60 -14.82 13.73
N TRP A 472 -9.85 -13.51 13.81
CA TRP A 472 -8.81 -12.49 13.85
C TRP A 472 -8.28 -12.30 15.27
N GLY A 473 -9.17 -12.24 16.26
CA GLY A 473 -8.80 -12.23 17.67
C GLY A 473 -8.29 -13.59 18.16
N TYR A 474 -7.78 -13.64 19.39
CA TYR A 474 -7.41 -14.91 20.01
C TYR A 474 -8.65 -15.75 20.33
N ASP A 475 -8.75 -16.95 19.78
CA ASP A 475 -9.75 -17.94 20.19
C ASP A 475 -9.09 -19.13 20.89
N ARG A 476 -9.33 -19.26 22.19
CA ARG A 476 -8.69 -20.28 23.03
C ARG A 476 -9.36 -21.65 22.96
N VAL A 477 -10.49 -21.77 22.27
CA VAL A 477 -11.20 -23.06 22.17
C VAL A 477 -10.76 -23.92 20.99
N GLU A 478 -9.94 -23.36 20.12
CA GLU A 478 -9.42 -24.06 18.96
C GLU A 478 -8.24 -24.97 19.29
N ASP A 479 -8.09 -26.04 18.50
CA ASP A 479 -6.96 -26.96 18.60
C ASP A 479 -5.94 -26.71 17.47
N LEU A 480 -4.86 -27.48 17.46
CA LEU A 480 -3.78 -27.35 16.46
C LEU A 480 -4.28 -27.43 15.01
N SER A 481 -5.36 -28.17 14.74
CA SER A 481 -5.90 -28.31 13.38
C SER A 481 -6.57 -27.03 12.87
N SER A 482 -6.92 -26.11 13.77
CA SER A 482 -7.46 -24.80 13.43
C SER A 482 -6.38 -23.76 13.08
N PHE A 483 -5.10 -24.10 13.15
CA PHE A 483 -4.01 -23.23 12.72
C PHE A 483 -3.55 -23.63 11.33
N TRP A 484 -3.18 -22.64 10.52
CA TRP A 484 -2.34 -22.87 9.36
C TRP A 484 -0.92 -23.15 9.83
N ASP A 485 -0.23 -24.07 9.17
CA ASP A 485 1.18 -24.30 9.43
C ASP A 485 2.07 -23.29 8.68
N THR A 486 3.36 -23.31 9.00
CA THR A 486 4.37 -22.46 8.37
C THR A 486 4.36 -22.60 6.84
N THR A 487 4.19 -23.81 6.31
CA THR A 487 4.19 -24.07 4.86
C THR A 487 3.03 -23.35 4.19
N HIS A 488 1.83 -23.39 4.76
CA HIS A 488 0.66 -22.67 4.26
C HIS A 488 0.87 -21.15 4.36
N CYS A 489 1.40 -20.64 5.47
CA CYS A 489 1.68 -19.21 5.59
C CYS A 489 2.71 -18.73 4.54
N LEU A 490 3.74 -19.52 4.26
CA LEU A 490 4.69 -19.26 3.17
C LEU A 490 4.02 -19.32 1.80
N TYR A 491 3.12 -20.29 1.58
CA TYR A 491 2.33 -20.41 0.36
C TYR A 491 1.54 -19.12 0.09
N ILE A 492 0.81 -18.63 1.09
CA ILE A 492 0.06 -17.38 0.97
C ILE A 492 0.98 -16.18 0.72
N LEU A 493 2.15 -16.11 1.38
CA LEU A 493 3.11 -15.03 1.14
C LEU A 493 3.61 -15.03 -0.31
N VAL A 494 4.07 -16.19 -0.78
CA VAL A 494 4.65 -16.37 -2.12
C VAL A 494 3.62 -16.07 -3.20
N THR A 495 2.44 -16.70 -3.12
CA THR A 495 1.34 -16.50 -4.09
C THR A 495 0.90 -15.04 -4.14
N THR A 496 0.82 -14.37 -2.99
CA THR A 496 0.46 -12.95 -2.89
C THR A 496 1.48 -12.09 -3.60
N VAL A 497 2.77 -12.27 -3.33
CA VAL A 497 3.86 -11.47 -3.92
C VAL A 497 3.96 -11.67 -5.43
N SER A 498 3.86 -12.92 -5.89
CA SER A 498 3.81 -13.25 -7.32
C SER A 498 2.67 -12.57 -8.05
N CYS A 499 1.54 -12.32 -7.36
CA CYS A 499 0.36 -11.65 -7.89
C CYS A 499 0.33 -10.13 -7.61
N ASN A 500 1.47 -9.50 -7.31
CA ASN A 500 1.65 -8.06 -7.04
C ASN A 500 1.15 -7.57 -5.66
N GLY A 501 0.77 -8.48 -4.77
CA GLY A 501 0.22 -8.15 -3.46
C GLY A 501 1.28 -7.89 -2.38
N ASN A 502 0.80 -7.44 -1.22
CA ASN A 502 1.47 -7.54 0.06
C ASN A 502 0.64 -8.46 0.98
N LEU A 503 1.30 -9.31 1.75
CA LEU A 503 0.65 -10.13 2.77
C LEU A 503 0.67 -9.39 4.10
N LEU A 504 -0.49 -9.31 4.74
CA LEU A 504 -0.66 -8.80 6.09
C LEU A 504 -1.17 -9.94 7.00
N LEU A 505 -0.25 -10.66 7.64
CA LEU A 505 -0.55 -11.90 8.38
C LEU A 505 -0.94 -11.62 9.83
N ASN A 506 -2.10 -12.10 10.25
CA ASN A 506 -2.70 -11.79 11.54
C ASN A 506 -2.32 -12.76 12.66
N ILE A 507 -2.02 -12.18 13.82
CA ILE A 507 -2.01 -12.84 15.13
C ILE A 507 -3.02 -12.18 16.07
N GLY A 508 -3.60 -12.99 16.96
CA GLY A 508 -4.45 -12.54 18.06
C GLY A 508 -3.73 -12.77 19.40
N PRO A 509 -3.16 -11.73 20.04
CA PRO A 509 -2.51 -11.89 21.34
C PRO A 509 -3.50 -12.18 22.47
N MET A 510 -3.00 -12.81 23.53
CA MET A 510 -3.77 -13.12 24.74
C MET A 510 -4.02 -11.87 25.59
N ALA A 511 -5.06 -11.90 26.43
CA ALA A 511 -5.44 -10.77 27.29
C ALA A 511 -4.41 -10.42 28.40
N ASP A 512 -3.46 -11.31 28.66
CA ASP A 512 -2.33 -11.08 29.56
C ASP A 512 -1.15 -10.37 28.87
N GLY A 513 -1.22 -10.15 27.55
CA GLY A 513 -0.19 -9.46 26.77
C GLY A 513 0.87 -10.38 26.15
N THR A 514 0.74 -11.70 26.25
CA THR A 514 1.61 -12.64 25.57
C THR A 514 1.14 -12.95 24.14
N ILE A 515 2.08 -13.30 23.26
CA ILE A 515 1.78 -13.92 21.97
C ILE A 515 1.74 -15.43 22.21
N ASP A 516 0.73 -16.12 21.69
CA ASP A 516 0.66 -17.57 21.81
C ASP A 516 1.93 -18.21 21.23
N PRO A 517 2.60 -19.15 21.94
CA PRO A 517 3.81 -19.79 21.45
C PRO A 517 3.68 -20.42 20.07
N LEU A 518 2.48 -20.85 19.66
CA LEU A 518 2.23 -21.39 18.33
C LEU A 518 2.32 -20.30 17.25
N PHE A 519 1.80 -19.09 17.52
CA PHE A 519 2.00 -17.95 16.62
C PHE A 519 3.48 -17.58 16.54
N GLU A 520 4.20 -17.55 17.67
CA GLU A 520 5.63 -17.25 17.68
C GLU A 520 6.43 -18.29 16.88
N GLU A 521 6.17 -19.59 17.06
CA GLU A 521 6.84 -20.66 16.32
C GLU A 521 6.66 -20.50 14.81
N ILE A 522 5.41 -20.35 14.33
CA ILE A 522 5.11 -20.17 12.91
C ILE A 522 5.82 -18.92 12.35
N LEU A 523 5.72 -17.80 13.06
CA LEU A 523 6.34 -16.53 12.64
C LEU A 523 7.88 -16.64 12.57
N LEU A 524 8.51 -17.21 13.59
CA LEU A 524 9.96 -17.38 13.63
C LEU A 524 10.46 -18.34 12.56
N GLU A 525 9.70 -19.39 12.23
CA GLU A 525 10.01 -20.30 11.14
C GLU A 525 9.89 -19.63 9.76
N MET A 526 8.86 -18.81 9.55
CA MET A 526 8.78 -17.96 8.34
C MET A 526 10.00 -17.04 8.25
N GLY A 527 10.41 -16.46 9.37
CA GLY A 527 11.60 -15.61 9.46
C GLY A 527 12.90 -16.33 9.10
N GLN A 528 13.07 -17.58 9.55
CA GLN A 528 14.20 -18.42 9.18
C GLN A 528 14.22 -18.68 7.66
N TRP A 529 13.05 -18.96 7.07
CA TRP A 529 12.94 -19.13 5.62
C TRP A 529 13.25 -17.83 4.86
N LEU A 530 12.74 -16.68 5.32
CA LEU A 530 12.97 -15.36 4.73
C LEU A 530 14.43 -14.89 4.87
N THR A 531 15.17 -15.38 5.86
CA THR A 531 16.61 -15.12 5.98
C THR A 531 17.39 -15.71 4.79
N VAL A 532 16.92 -16.84 4.25
CA VAL A 532 17.56 -17.52 3.11
C VAL A 532 16.97 -17.08 1.78
N ASN A 533 15.64 -17.02 1.68
CA ASN A 533 14.92 -16.84 0.43
C ASN A 533 14.36 -15.41 0.24
N GLY A 534 14.66 -14.50 1.17
CA GLY A 534 14.11 -13.15 1.19
C GLY A 534 14.42 -12.32 -0.06
N GLU A 535 15.50 -12.62 -0.80
CA GLU A 535 15.82 -11.96 -2.08
C GLU A 535 14.72 -12.19 -3.15
N ALA A 536 13.99 -13.31 -3.08
CA ALA A 536 12.88 -13.61 -3.98
C ALA A 536 11.56 -12.92 -3.56
N ILE A 537 11.50 -12.37 -2.34
CA ILE A 537 10.32 -11.72 -1.78
C ILE A 537 10.50 -10.21 -1.73
N TYR A 538 11.49 -9.73 -0.97
CA TYR A 538 11.71 -8.29 -0.80
C TYR A 538 12.29 -7.68 -2.07
N ASN A 539 11.84 -6.47 -2.42
CA ASN A 539 12.19 -5.77 -3.65
C ASN A 539 11.86 -6.51 -4.96
N SER A 540 11.24 -7.68 -4.90
CA SER A 540 10.86 -8.41 -6.10
C SER A 540 9.60 -7.82 -6.75
N ILE A 541 9.37 -8.18 -7.99
CA ILE A 541 8.18 -7.84 -8.77
C ILE A 541 7.55 -9.13 -9.31
N PRO A 542 6.27 -9.12 -9.69
CA PRO A 542 5.68 -10.20 -10.46
C PRO A 542 6.49 -10.48 -11.72
N TRP A 543 6.80 -11.74 -11.98
CA TRP A 543 7.36 -12.14 -13.27
C TRP A 543 6.24 -12.21 -14.33
N THR A 544 6.61 -12.42 -15.60
CA THR A 544 5.69 -12.52 -16.74
C THR A 544 4.66 -13.64 -16.57
N HIS A 545 5.02 -14.69 -15.85
CA HIS A 545 4.14 -15.76 -15.40
C HIS A 545 4.10 -15.77 -13.86
N GLN A 546 2.93 -16.00 -13.26
CA GLN A 546 2.76 -16.05 -11.80
C GLN A 546 3.15 -17.42 -11.22
N ASN A 547 2.79 -18.50 -11.92
CA ASN A 547 3.01 -19.88 -11.51
C ASN A 547 3.38 -20.78 -12.71
N ASP A 548 3.77 -22.02 -12.41
CA ASP A 548 4.10 -23.03 -13.41
C ASP A 548 2.94 -24.02 -13.67
N THR A 549 2.94 -24.71 -14.82
CA THR A 549 1.74 -25.40 -15.37
C THR A 549 1.59 -26.91 -15.17
N PRO A 550 2.40 -27.65 -14.37
CA PRO A 550 1.98 -28.99 -13.95
C PRO A 550 1.34 -29.06 -12.55
N ALA A 551 1.57 -28.07 -11.68
CA ALA A 551 0.81 -27.89 -10.42
C ALA A 551 1.01 -26.48 -9.82
N GLU A 552 0.04 -26.01 -9.04
CA GLU A 552 0.05 -24.70 -8.35
C GLU A 552 1.04 -24.61 -7.16
N ASP A 553 2.14 -25.37 -7.20
CA ASP A 553 3.14 -25.47 -6.15
C ASP A 553 4.50 -24.87 -6.54
N ILE A 554 4.58 -24.19 -7.68
CA ILE A 554 5.74 -23.39 -8.09
C ILE A 554 5.25 -22.01 -8.52
N TRP A 555 5.83 -20.99 -7.91
CA TRP A 555 5.46 -19.59 -8.09
C TRP A 555 6.67 -18.76 -8.45
N TYR A 556 6.45 -17.71 -9.23
CA TYR A 556 7.52 -16.90 -9.78
C TYR A 556 7.49 -15.46 -9.29
N THR A 557 8.68 -14.94 -9.04
CA THR A 557 8.95 -13.51 -8.87
C THR A 557 10.20 -13.15 -9.67
N ALA A 558 10.45 -11.87 -9.88
CA ALA A 558 11.66 -11.37 -10.53
C ALA A 558 12.29 -10.23 -9.74
N SER A 559 13.59 -9.99 -9.92
CA SER A 559 14.21 -8.76 -9.46
C SER A 559 13.70 -7.55 -10.25
N GLU A 560 13.74 -6.35 -9.66
CA GLU A 560 13.25 -5.11 -10.29
C GLU A 560 13.92 -4.81 -11.65
N ASP A 561 15.17 -5.25 -11.83
CA ASP A 561 15.97 -5.12 -13.06
C ASP A 561 15.79 -6.28 -14.05
N TRP A 562 14.88 -7.23 -13.75
CA TRP A 562 14.60 -8.43 -14.54
C TRP A 562 15.79 -9.36 -14.79
N GLN A 563 16.92 -9.16 -14.10
CA GLN A 563 18.12 -9.99 -14.26
C GLN A 563 17.99 -11.36 -13.59
N ASN A 564 17.18 -11.43 -12.53
CA ASN A 564 16.96 -12.65 -11.76
C ASN A 564 15.47 -13.00 -11.79
N VAL A 565 15.19 -14.26 -12.10
CA VAL A 565 13.87 -14.88 -11.96
C VAL A 565 13.97 -15.94 -10.87
N TYR A 566 13.03 -15.93 -9.94
CA TYR A 566 13.00 -16.84 -8.81
C TYR A 566 11.85 -17.82 -8.98
N ALA A 567 12.16 -19.12 -9.10
CA ALA A 567 11.18 -20.19 -9.01
C ALA A 567 11.09 -20.65 -7.54
N ILE A 568 9.97 -20.37 -6.88
CA ILE A 568 9.73 -20.74 -5.48
C ILE A 568 8.87 -22.00 -5.48
N SER A 569 9.48 -23.14 -5.21
CA SER A 569 8.86 -24.46 -5.25
C SER A 569 8.50 -24.95 -3.84
N PHE A 570 7.29 -25.46 -3.68
CA PHE A 570 6.85 -26.19 -2.48
C PHE A 570 7.18 -27.69 -2.56
N ARG A 571 7.97 -28.11 -3.57
CA ARG A 571 8.54 -29.46 -3.68
C ARG A 571 9.99 -29.46 -3.21
N ALA A 572 10.32 -30.40 -2.34
CA ALA A 572 11.66 -30.53 -1.79
C ALA A 572 12.69 -30.90 -2.88
N PRO A 573 13.86 -30.25 -2.93
CA PRO A 573 14.95 -30.65 -3.81
C PRO A 573 15.61 -31.90 -3.23
N THR A 574 15.30 -33.07 -3.78
CA THR A 574 15.86 -34.34 -3.28
C THR A 574 17.25 -34.59 -3.89
N PRO A 575 18.23 -35.12 -3.13
CA PRO A 575 19.54 -35.45 -3.70
C PRO A 575 19.44 -36.45 -4.85
N GLY A 576 19.94 -36.08 -6.04
CA GLY A 576 19.81 -36.88 -7.26
C GLY A 576 18.41 -36.86 -7.90
N GLY A 577 17.49 -36.03 -7.38
CA GLY A 577 16.16 -35.83 -7.95
C GLY A 577 16.12 -34.76 -9.04
N GLU A 578 14.92 -34.50 -9.54
CA GLU A 578 14.67 -33.56 -10.63
C GLU A 578 13.49 -32.63 -10.28
N LEU A 579 13.54 -31.38 -10.75
CA LEU A 579 12.41 -30.46 -10.79
C LEU A 579 12.17 -29.98 -12.22
N VAL A 580 10.92 -30.01 -12.68
CA VAL A 580 10.55 -29.57 -14.03
C VAL A 580 9.83 -28.23 -13.96
N LEU A 581 10.30 -27.25 -14.75
CA LEU A 581 9.70 -25.92 -14.93
C LEU A 581 9.25 -25.76 -16.40
N GLN A 582 8.00 -25.41 -16.64
CA GLN A 582 7.43 -25.28 -17.99
C GLN A 582 7.48 -23.85 -18.54
N GLN A 583 7.49 -22.84 -17.66
CA GLN A 583 7.43 -21.44 -18.08
C GLN A 583 8.78 -20.84 -18.49
N PRO A 584 9.89 -21.03 -17.74
CA PRO A 584 11.17 -20.41 -18.06
C PRO A 584 11.75 -20.94 -19.37
N LYS A 585 12.18 -20.05 -20.26
CA LYS A 585 12.93 -20.42 -21.47
C LYS A 585 14.40 -20.06 -21.31
N PRO A 586 15.30 -21.04 -21.12
CA PRO A 586 16.70 -20.78 -20.88
C PRO A 586 17.46 -20.47 -22.18
N SER A 587 18.53 -19.71 -22.04
CA SER A 587 19.52 -19.42 -23.08
C SER A 587 20.83 -20.18 -22.81
N LYS A 588 21.80 -20.07 -23.71
CA LYS A 588 23.15 -20.65 -23.50
C LYS A 588 23.90 -20.00 -22.33
N GLN A 589 23.45 -18.84 -21.88
CA GLN A 589 24.03 -18.07 -20.78
C GLN A 589 23.25 -18.26 -19.47
N THR A 590 22.19 -19.08 -19.47
CA THR A 590 21.40 -19.32 -18.26
C THR A 590 22.24 -20.00 -17.19
N THR A 591 22.14 -19.45 -15.99
CA THR A 591 22.64 -20.09 -14.77
C THR A 591 21.48 -20.28 -13.82
N MET A 592 21.45 -21.43 -13.15
CA MET A 592 20.46 -21.77 -12.14
C MET A 592 21.19 -22.13 -10.85
N THR A 593 20.75 -21.56 -9.73
CA THR A 593 21.35 -21.79 -8.41
C THR A 593 20.25 -21.99 -7.37
N LEU A 594 20.52 -22.79 -6.33
CA LEU A 594 19.60 -22.98 -5.22
C LEU A 594 19.97 -22.02 -4.08
N LEU A 595 19.03 -21.17 -3.66
CA LEU A 595 19.26 -20.28 -2.51
C LEU A 595 19.47 -21.09 -1.23
N GLY A 596 20.41 -20.64 -0.39
CA GLY A 596 20.83 -21.34 0.84
C GLY A 596 21.80 -22.51 0.62
N ALA A 597 22.11 -22.87 -0.64
CA ALA A 597 23.06 -23.92 -0.97
C ALA A 597 24.35 -23.31 -1.52
N ASP A 598 25.18 -22.71 -0.66
CA ASP A 598 26.51 -22.09 -0.93
C ASP A 598 27.00 -22.18 -2.40
N GLY A 599 26.43 -21.38 -3.30
CA GLY A 599 26.86 -21.26 -4.70
C GLY A 599 26.75 -22.53 -5.57
N ILE A 600 25.90 -23.50 -5.22
CA ILE A 600 25.67 -24.70 -6.04
C ILE A 600 24.92 -24.29 -7.32
N THR A 601 25.64 -24.34 -8.44
CA THR A 601 25.05 -24.28 -9.78
C THR A 601 24.35 -25.60 -10.08
N LEU A 602 23.12 -25.51 -10.57
CA LEU A 602 22.29 -26.66 -10.94
C LEU A 602 22.44 -26.93 -12.44
N ASP A 603 22.69 -28.19 -12.78
CA ASP A 603 22.63 -28.65 -14.15
C ASP A 603 21.17 -28.73 -14.61
N PHE A 604 20.92 -28.44 -15.89
CA PHE A 604 19.58 -28.57 -16.45
C PHE A 604 19.61 -29.05 -17.90
N THR A 605 18.51 -29.69 -18.32
CA THR A 605 18.24 -30.06 -19.72
C THR A 605 16.92 -29.44 -20.16
N VAL A 606 16.73 -29.29 -21.47
CA VAL A 606 15.49 -28.76 -22.05
C VAL A 606 14.87 -29.84 -22.92
N ASP A 607 13.58 -30.14 -22.69
CA ASP A 607 12.84 -31.12 -23.48
C ASP A 607 12.39 -30.55 -24.85
N SER A 608 11.72 -31.37 -25.65
CA SER A 608 11.22 -30.96 -26.98
C SER A 608 10.13 -29.90 -26.95
N ASP A 609 9.41 -29.80 -25.85
CA ASP A 609 8.30 -28.86 -25.65
C ASP A 609 8.77 -27.54 -25.02
N GLY A 610 10.06 -27.46 -24.64
CA GLY A 610 10.71 -26.30 -24.06
C GLY A 610 10.75 -26.29 -22.53
N GLY A 611 10.30 -27.37 -21.87
CA GLY A 611 10.34 -27.54 -20.43
C GLY A 611 11.77 -27.73 -19.91
N VAL A 612 12.09 -27.07 -18.80
CA VAL A 612 13.40 -27.13 -18.14
C VAL A 612 13.39 -28.19 -17.05
N HIS A 613 14.24 -29.19 -17.22
CA HIS A 613 14.50 -30.25 -16.26
C HIS A 613 15.75 -29.90 -15.45
N ILE A 614 15.58 -29.53 -14.19
CA ILE A 614 16.66 -29.16 -13.26
C ILE A 614 17.08 -30.39 -12.48
N HIS A 615 18.37 -30.75 -12.56
CA HIS A 615 18.94 -31.93 -11.93
C HIS A 615 19.64 -31.55 -10.62
N PHE A 616 19.14 -32.07 -9.49
CA PHE A 616 19.76 -31.82 -8.20
C PHE A 616 20.96 -32.76 -7.98
N PRO A 617 22.10 -32.25 -7.51
CA PRO A 617 23.29 -33.08 -7.31
C PRO A 617 23.08 -34.07 -6.14
N THR A 618 23.72 -35.23 -6.21
CA THR A 618 23.61 -36.28 -5.17
C THR A 618 24.24 -35.88 -3.83
N ASN A 619 25.14 -34.90 -3.83
CA ASN A 619 25.77 -34.34 -2.62
C ASN A 619 25.08 -33.07 -2.11
N LEU A 620 23.84 -32.81 -2.51
CA LEU A 620 23.06 -31.65 -2.04
C LEU A 620 23.01 -31.63 -0.50
N PRO A 621 23.31 -30.49 0.16
CA PRO A 621 23.30 -30.39 1.62
C PRO A 621 21.86 -30.30 2.15
N PHE A 622 21.04 -31.32 1.90
CA PHE A 622 19.61 -31.30 2.16
C PHE A 622 19.27 -30.95 3.61
N ALA A 623 20.04 -31.44 4.59
CA ALA A 623 19.84 -31.11 5.99
C ALA A 623 20.02 -29.61 6.32
N LYS A 624 20.86 -28.88 5.57
CA LYS A 624 21.00 -27.42 5.68
C LYS A 624 19.91 -26.67 4.91
N LEU A 625 19.37 -27.31 3.88
CA LEU A 625 18.33 -26.79 3.00
C LEU A 625 16.93 -27.18 3.46
N ALA A 626 16.80 -27.97 4.52
CA ALA A 626 15.53 -28.45 5.07
C ALA A 626 14.75 -27.33 5.79
N GLY A 627 14.80 -26.10 5.26
CA GLY A 627 13.86 -25.04 5.54
C GLY A 627 12.44 -25.55 5.26
N LYS A 628 11.54 -25.26 6.18
CA LYS A 628 10.19 -25.82 6.20
C LYS A 628 9.38 -25.31 5.01
N GLY A 629 9.10 -26.20 4.05
CA GLY A 629 7.95 -26.09 3.15
C GLY A 629 8.18 -25.50 1.76
N ALA A 630 9.24 -24.71 1.52
CA ALA A 630 9.51 -24.13 0.20
C ALA A 630 11.00 -23.88 -0.08
N TRP A 631 11.39 -23.91 -1.36
CA TRP A 631 12.77 -23.76 -1.84
C TRP A 631 12.82 -22.87 -3.07
N THR A 632 13.85 -22.02 -3.17
CA THR A 632 13.96 -21.04 -4.25
C THR A 632 15.13 -21.33 -5.17
N ILE A 633 14.82 -21.52 -6.45
CA ILE A 633 15.81 -21.54 -7.53
C ILE A 633 15.92 -20.15 -8.11
N LYS A 634 17.12 -19.59 -8.09
CA LYS A 634 17.46 -18.32 -8.73
C LYS A 634 18.01 -18.61 -10.13
N MET A 635 17.41 -17.99 -11.13
CA MET A 635 17.73 -18.14 -12.55
C MET A 635 18.13 -16.80 -13.15
N THR A 636 19.13 -16.81 -14.04
CA THR A 636 19.51 -15.64 -14.84
C THR A 636 19.41 -15.94 -16.33
N ASN A 637 19.28 -14.90 -17.16
CA ASN A 637 19.18 -15.03 -18.62
C ASN A 637 18.06 -15.98 -19.09
N VAL A 638 16.90 -15.94 -18.42
CA VAL A 638 15.68 -16.68 -18.79
C VAL A 638 14.60 -15.70 -19.25
N THR A 639 13.76 -16.11 -20.20
CA THR A 639 12.61 -15.32 -20.69
C THR A 639 11.29 -16.00 -20.39
#